data_AF-A0AAP0RH21-F1
#
_entry.id   AF-A0AAP0RH21-F1
#
_cell.length_a   1.000
_cell.length_b   1.000
_cell.length_c   1.000
_cell.angle_alpha   90.00
_cell.angle_beta   90.00
_cell.angle_gamma   90.00
#
_symmetry.space_group_name_H-M   'P 1'
#
loop_
_entity.id
_entity.type
_entity.pdbx_description
1 polymer ?
#
loop_
_entity_poly.entity_id
_entity_poly.type
_entity_poly.pdbx_seq_one_letter_code
_entity_poly.pdbx_strand_id
1 'polypeptide(L)'
;MDVCIRQRLIQFAGRNTCGQIDVPQISLGLLNGIVKSDFLYEKSYMQWKSRQANILEELLCFSADIMTSEHLIIRSSLAKIRNAKFVRTDEAMLLEYAILEVQKVLSAEDNDGNEGLYISSLVCSRLCNGIEIKLSLLQAIFFSMSVWCDSKLQDYHLHFSQKPSDFKGVMTLASEVGLLISTECGDIKLIKLDALNETAARKLEKYVERSIEAAYGRAADTIDLDSKTKRMHPLALLANELKLIAEREFTVFYPVLRHWCPGAGMISVMLLHQLYGKRLKPFLRGVSSLSEDVRSVLPAADMLDYDLTRLYTSACEESRLHYPLDQDLDHYQIGEVSRSIILDWVIAQHVHILEWTGRAFDHEDWEPLSFQQRQAVSIVEVLRIIEETVDQFFGLNLPMDITHLQALLSVIFHSLDAYVLKVVNQLVEKNHLFPSAPSLTRYEETVIPVIKKKLVECTLLDDKVNDKLTELTTSKLCVKLNTLQFIQKQLEVLEDGIRNSWNLVRSPVNRRKVEEESLETLERAPLTFSESVDELFAATFNCIRDSTTDAISKICDFTGARVVFWDLRDSFLFRLYRGNVDGARLDSILPHIDAVLDHICGLIDETLRDLVVLSICRASLEGFVWVLLDGGPSRAFSDSDIIMMEDDLNMLKVSDQLSLLANQ
;
A
#
# COMPACT_ATOMS: atom_id res chain seq x y z
N MET A 1 -5.21 64.15 -25.71
CA MET A 1 -4.89 64.37 -24.28
C MET A 1 -4.85 65.86 -23.96
N ASP A 2 -4.01 66.65 -24.63
CA ASP A 2 -3.80 68.07 -24.32
C ASP A 2 -5.04 68.98 -24.52
N VAL A 3 -5.89 68.68 -25.51
CA VAL A 3 -7.12 69.45 -25.79
C VAL A 3 -8.21 69.23 -24.73
N CYS A 4 -8.39 67.99 -24.27
CA CYS A 4 -9.43 67.64 -23.28
C CYS A 4 -9.08 68.20 -21.89
N ILE A 5 -7.81 68.08 -21.50
CA ILE A 5 -7.28 68.67 -20.25
C ILE A 5 -7.44 70.19 -20.29
N ARG A 6 -7.09 70.83 -21.42
CA ARG A 6 -7.23 72.29 -21.58
C ARG A 6 -8.68 72.77 -21.53
N GLN A 7 -9.62 72.08 -22.18
CA GLN A 7 -11.05 72.39 -22.10
C GLN A 7 -11.61 72.27 -20.68
N ARG A 8 -11.17 71.25 -19.92
CA ARG A 8 -11.61 71.05 -18.53
C ARG A 8 -10.98 72.05 -17.56
N LEU A 9 -9.72 72.42 -17.75
CA LEU A 9 -9.08 73.50 -16.99
C LEU A 9 -9.78 74.85 -17.24
N ILE A 10 -10.20 75.13 -18.48
CA ILE A 10 -10.97 76.33 -18.81
C ILE A 10 -12.35 76.31 -18.13
N GLN A 11 -13.05 75.16 -18.13
CA GLN A 11 -14.32 75.02 -17.41
C GLN A 11 -14.17 75.14 -15.88
N PHE A 12 -13.05 74.65 -15.34
CA PHE A 12 -12.74 74.75 -13.92
C PHE A 12 -12.41 76.19 -13.50
N ALA A 13 -11.58 76.89 -14.28
CA ALA A 13 -11.25 78.30 -14.06
C ALA A 13 -12.47 79.23 -14.20
N GLY A 14 -13.45 78.88 -15.05
CA GLY A 14 -14.69 79.65 -15.23
C GLY A 14 -15.71 79.51 -14.09
N ARG A 15 -15.55 78.54 -13.17
CA ARG A 15 -16.46 78.32 -12.03
C ARG A 15 -15.98 78.96 -10.73
N ASN A 16 -14.71 79.31 -10.60
CA ASN A 16 -14.14 79.86 -9.37
C ASN A 16 -14.00 81.39 -9.47
N THR A 17 -14.66 82.13 -8.59
CA THR A 17 -14.56 83.59 -8.51
C THR A 17 -13.25 84.01 -7.85
N CYS A 18 -12.35 84.60 -8.66
CA CYS A 18 -11.23 85.47 -8.28
C CYS A 18 -10.49 85.15 -6.94
N GLY A 19 -9.74 84.05 -6.92
CA GLY A 19 -8.71 83.73 -5.91
C GLY A 19 -7.53 83.00 -6.56
N GLN A 20 -6.35 82.99 -5.91
CA GLN A 20 -5.19 82.22 -6.37
C GLN A 20 -5.55 80.72 -6.38
N ILE A 21 -5.50 80.11 -7.56
CA ILE A 21 -5.74 78.67 -7.73
C ILE A 21 -4.41 77.95 -7.51
N ASP A 22 -4.36 77.00 -6.58
CA ASP A 22 -3.18 76.20 -6.30
C ASP A 22 -3.18 74.85 -7.06
N VAL A 23 -2.02 74.19 -7.07
CA VAL A 23 -1.81 72.91 -7.76
C VAL A 23 -2.73 71.78 -7.24
N PRO A 24 -3.03 71.67 -5.93
CA PRO A 24 -4.06 70.77 -5.39
C PRO A 24 -5.44 70.93 -6.02
N GLN A 25 -5.97 72.16 -6.08
CA GLN A 25 -7.30 72.43 -6.62
C GLN A 25 -7.41 72.06 -8.10
N ILE A 26 -6.34 72.30 -8.87
CA ILE A 26 -6.26 71.91 -10.28
C ILE A 26 -6.30 70.38 -10.44
N SER A 27 -5.53 69.66 -9.63
CA SER A 27 -5.44 68.19 -9.69
C SER A 27 -6.78 67.52 -9.32
N LEU A 28 -7.47 68.06 -8.30
CA LEU A 28 -8.81 67.61 -7.89
C LEU A 28 -9.89 67.94 -8.93
N GLY A 29 -9.84 69.15 -9.52
CA GLY A 29 -10.75 69.56 -10.59
C GLY A 29 -10.63 68.67 -11.83
N LEU A 30 -9.41 68.25 -12.16
CA LEU A 30 -9.15 67.32 -13.25
C LEU A 30 -9.62 65.89 -12.96
N LEU A 31 -9.42 65.38 -11.73
CA LEU A 31 -9.89 64.04 -11.32
C LEU A 31 -11.41 63.91 -11.31
N ASN A 32 -12.13 64.98 -10.98
CA ASN A 32 -13.59 65.00 -11.01
C ASN A 32 -14.16 65.19 -12.42
N GLY A 33 -13.39 65.76 -13.36
CA GLY A 33 -13.86 66.14 -14.70
C GLY A 33 -13.50 65.17 -15.83
N ILE A 34 -12.53 64.28 -15.61
CA ILE A 34 -11.99 63.38 -16.63
C ILE A 34 -12.44 61.94 -16.39
N VAL A 35 -13.08 61.36 -17.40
CA VAL A 35 -13.66 60.01 -17.38
C VAL A 35 -12.94 59.08 -18.36
N LYS A 36 -13.13 57.75 -18.21
CA LYS A 36 -12.44 56.74 -19.05
C LYS A 36 -12.67 56.96 -20.55
N SER A 37 -13.85 57.43 -20.95
CA SER A 37 -14.22 57.71 -22.35
C SER A 37 -13.40 58.83 -22.99
N ASP A 38 -12.69 59.63 -22.19
CA ASP A 38 -11.83 60.71 -22.68
C ASP A 38 -10.47 60.18 -23.19
N PHE A 39 -10.22 58.87 -23.08
CA PHE A 39 -9.00 58.19 -23.51
C PHE A 39 -9.29 57.09 -24.53
N LEU A 40 -8.51 57.09 -25.62
CA LEU A 40 -8.58 56.07 -26.69
C LEU A 40 -8.15 54.67 -26.22
N TYR A 41 -7.22 54.59 -25.25
CA TYR A 41 -6.68 53.33 -24.74
C TYR A 41 -6.71 53.30 -23.21
N GLU A 42 -7.20 52.20 -22.64
CA GLU A 42 -7.33 52.02 -21.18
C GLU A 42 -5.98 52.14 -20.46
N LYS A 43 -4.90 51.65 -21.06
CA LYS A 43 -3.53 51.77 -20.50
C LYS A 43 -3.09 53.23 -20.32
N SER A 44 -3.49 54.12 -21.24
CA SER A 44 -3.15 55.55 -21.18
C SER A 44 -3.94 56.28 -20.09
N TYR A 45 -5.21 55.93 -19.91
CA TYR A 45 -6.03 56.43 -18.81
C TYR A 45 -5.48 56.01 -17.45
N MET A 46 -4.98 54.77 -17.34
CA MET A 46 -4.39 54.26 -16.11
C MET A 46 -3.05 54.93 -15.78
N GLN A 47 -2.19 55.14 -16.77
CA GLN A 47 -0.95 55.91 -16.57
C GLN A 47 -1.24 57.35 -16.15
N TRP A 48 -2.26 57.98 -16.74
CA TRP A 48 -2.71 59.30 -16.35
C TRP A 48 -3.22 59.32 -14.90
N LYS A 49 -4.11 58.40 -14.52
CA LYS A 49 -4.60 58.26 -13.13
C LYS A 49 -3.49 57.98 -12.12
N SER A 50 -2.51 57.14 -12.47
CA SER A 50 -1.36 56.85 -11.60
C SER A 50 -0.48 58.08 -11.39
N ARG A 51 -0.29 58.90 -12.45
CA ARG A 51 0.42 60.17 -12.32
C ARG A 51 -0.34 61.15 -11.42
N GLN A 52 -1.66 61.24 -11.57
CA GLN A 52 -2.49 62.08 -10.69
C GLN A 52 -2.41 61.60 -9.23
N ALA A 53 -2.44 60.29 -8.99
CA ALA A 53 -2.27 59.75 -7.63
C ALA A 53 -0.90 60.09 -7.02
N ASN A 54 0.19 59.99 -7.79
CA ASN A 54 1.54 60.34 -7.31
C ASN A 54 1.67 61.84 -7.01
N ILE A 55 1.10 62.71 -7.86
CA ILE A 55 1.08 64.17 -7.62
C ILE A 55 0.31 64.49 -6.35
N LEU A 56 -0.84 63.85 -6.14
CA LEU A 56 -1.63 64.00 -4.92
C LEU A 56 -0.88 63.47 -3.67
N GLU A 57 -0.05 62.43 -3.80
CA GLU A 57 0.76 61.86 -2.70
C GLU A 57 1.92 62.77 -2.29
N GLU A 58 2.62 63.36 -3.27
CA GLU A 58 3.67 64.36 -3.01
C GLU A 58 3.09 65.60 -2.34
N LEU A 59 1.91 66.06 -2.76
CA LEU A 59 1.24 67.22 -2.15
C LEU A 59 0.85 66.97 -0.68
N LEU A 60 0.50 65.74 -0.30
CA LEU A 60 0.24 65.37 1.11
C LEU A 60 1.53 65.31 1.96
N CYS A 61 2.70 65.10 1.34
CA CYS A 61 3.97 64.99 2.07
C CYS A 61 4.66 66.34 2.36
N PHE A 62 4.34 67.40 1.60
CA PHE A 62 5.10 68.67 1.64
C PHE A 62 4.30 69.92 2.06
N SER A 63 3.00 69.81 2.37
CA SER A 63 2.18 70.98 2.71
C SER A 63 1.84 71.06 4.20
N ALA A 64 2.23 72.15 4.86
CA ALA A 64 1.78 72.51 6.21
C ALA A 64 0.58 73.49 6.22
N ASP A 65 0.13 73.98 5.05
CA ASP A 65 -0.79 75.13 4.92
C ASP A 65 -2.06 74.84 4.08
N ILE A 66 -2.33 73.59 3.69
CA ILE A 66 -3.58 73.21 3.00
C ILE A 66 -4.71 73.08 4.05
N MET A 67 -5.88 73.67 3.78
CA MET A 67 -7.05 73.54 4.65
C MET A 67 -7.41 72.06 4.90
N THR A 68 -7.82 71.71 6.12
CA THR A 68 -8.14 70.33 6.53
C THR A 68 -9.11 69.62 5.57
N SER A 69 -10.08 70.34 5.00
CA SER A 69 -11.04 69.83 4.02
C SER A 69 -10.42 69.41 2.68
N GLU A 70 -9.39 70.10 2.19
CA GLU A 70 -8.71 69.77 0.94
C GLU A 70 -7.77 68.57 1.12
N HIS A 71 -7.10 68.48 2.26
CA HIS A 71 -6.26 67.33 2.63
C HIS A 71 -7.06 66.01 2.66
N LEU A 72 -8.31 66.09 3.13
CA LEU A 72 -9.31 65.01 3.13
C LEU A 72 -9.75 64.58 1.73
N ILE A 73 -10.06 65.53 0.85
CA ILE A 73 -10.49 65.25 -0.52
C ILE A 73 -9.35 64.58 -1.31
N ILE A 74 -8.11 65.00 -1.08
CA ILE A 74 -6.91 64.41 -1.66
C ILE A 74 -6.74 62.96 -1.18
N ARG A 75 -6.78 62.72 0.14
CA ARG A 75 -6.71 61.34 0.71
C ARG A 75 -7.83 60.43 0.20
N SER A 76 -9.07 60.92 0.17
CA SER A 76 -10.22 60.16 -0.35
C SER A 76 -10.07 59.82 -1.84
N SER A 77 -9.59 60.76 -2.65
CA SER A 77 -9.36 60.55 -4.08
C SER A 77 -8.22 59.57 -4.34
N LEU A 78 -7.16 59.62 -3.53
CA LEU A 78 -6.00 58.72 -3.59
C LEU A 78 -6.40 57.29 -3.19
N ALA A 79 -7.19 57.13 -2.13
CA ALA A 79 -7.77 55.86 -1.72
C ALA A 79 -8.69 55.27 -2.81
N LYS A 80 -9.56 56.07 -3.43
CA LYS A 80 -10.39 55.62 -4.57
C LYS A 80 -9.55 55.11 -5.75
N ILE A 81 -8.46 55.81 -6.09
CA ILE A 81 -7.60 55.43 -7.22
C ILE A 81 -6.80 54.16 -6.90
N ARG A 82 -6.24 54.05 -5.70
CA ARG A 82 -5.48 52.87 -5.27
C ARG A 82 -6.37 51.64 -5.07
N ASN A 83 -7.55 51.79 -4.48
CA ASN A 83 -8.50 50.68 -4.31
C ASN A 83 -9.05 50.18 -5.66
N ALA A 84 -9.30 51.09 -6.61
CA ALA A 84 -9.68 50.69 -7.97
C ALA A 84 -8.53 50.00 -8.74
N LYS A 85 -7.27 50.31 -8.42
CA LYS A 85 -6.10 49.61 -8.94
C LYS A 85 -5.98 48.22 -8.30
N PHE A 86 -6.14 48.10 -6.97
CA PHE A 86 -6.10 46.83 -6.23
C PHE A 86 -7.07 45.78 -6.78
N VAL A 87 -8.35 46.13 -6.90
CA VAL A 87 -9.42 45.26 -7.44
C VAL A 87 -9.13 44.76 -8.87
N ARG A 88 -8.23 45.42 -9.61
CA ARG A 88 -7.89 45.12 -11.01
C ARG A 88 -6.48 44.59 -11.25
N THR A 89 -5.57 44.68 -10.28
CA THR A 89 -4.13 44.36 -10.49
C THR A 89 -3.67 43.09 -9.80
N ASP A 90 -4.46 42.51 -8.88
CA ASP A 90 -4.15 41.23 -8.20
C ASP A 90 -2.77 41.22 -7.48
N GLU A 91 -2.22 42.40 -7.14
CA GLU A 91 -0.92 42.52 -6.47
C GLU A 91 -1.06 42.25 -4.96
N ALA A 92 -0.41 41.19 -4.45
CA ALA A 92 -0.45 40.77 -3.04
C ALA A 92 -0.01 41.85 -2.04
N MET A 93 0.94 42.73 -2.41
CA MET A 93 1.40 43.85 -1.59
C MET A 93 0.28 44.88 -1.29
N LEU A 94 -0.75 44.93 -2.13
CA LEU A 94 -1.88 45.82 -1.95
C LEU A 94 -2.97 45.21 -1.05
N LEU A 95 -2.97 43.88 -0.83
CA LEU A 95 -3.93 43.19 0.03
C LEU A 95 -3.68 43.51 1.51
N GLU A 96 -2.43 43.43 1.98
CA GLU A 96 -2.06 43.79 3.35
C GLU A 96 -2.35 45.27 3.64
N TYR A 97 -2.04 46.14 2.68
CA TYR A 97 -2.37 47.57 2.77
C TYR A 97 -3.88 47.81 2.82
N ALA A 98 -4.66 47.11 1.99
CA ALA A 98 -6.12 47.22 1.98
C ALA A 98 -6.73 46.75 3.31
N ILE A 99 -6.26 45.64 3.89
CA ILE A 99 -6.71 45.15 5.20
C ILE A 99 -6.42 46.18 6.29
N LEU A 100 -5.19 46.70 6.34
CA LEU A 100 -4.79 47.72 7.32
C LEU A 100 -5.63 49.01 7.21
N GLU A 101 -5.89 49.50 6.00
CA GLU A 101 -6.71 50.70 5.80
C GLU A 101 -8.19 50.46 6.13
N VAL A 102 -8.74 49.29 5.80
CA VAL A 102 -10.12 48.93 6.19
C VAL A 102 -10.24 48.86 7.71
N GLN A 103 -9.28 48.23 8.39
CA GLN A 103 -9.26 48.14 9.85
C GLN A 103 -9.11 49.51 10.52
N LYS A 104 -8.24 50.39 10.00
CA LYS A 104 -8.12 51.79 10.47
C LYS A 104 -9.45 52.53 10.37
N VAL A 105 -10.12 52.42 9.22
CA VAL A 105 -11.42 53.06 8.95
C VAL A 105 -12.52 52.52 9.87
N LEU A 106 -12.50 51.22 10.19
CA LEU A 106 -13.44 50.60 11.13
C LEU A 106 -13.12 50.91 12.60
N SER A 107 -11.85 51.14 12.94
CA SER A 107 -11.36 51.45 14.29
C SER A 107 -11.39 52.93 14.66
N ALA A 108 -11.55 53.82 13.67
CA ALA A 108 -11.65 55.26 13.86
C ALA A 108 -13.04 55.63 14.38
N GLU A 109 -13.39 55.13 15.58
CA GLU A 109 -14.61 55.53 16.27
C GLU A 109 -14.50 56.91 16.95
N ASP A 110 -13.33 57.58 17.02
CA ASP A 110 -13.25 58.78 17.88
C ASP A 110 -12.17 59.84 17.57
N ASN A 111 -11.70 59.99 16.32
CA ASN A 111 -10.86 61.14 15.99
C ASN A 111 -11.34 61.89 14.73
N ASP A 112 -12.01 63.00 15.01
CA ASP A 112 -12.56 64.04 14.13
C ASP A 112 -13.94 63.75 13.48
N GLY A 113 -15.00 63.95 14.27
CA GLY A 113 -16.40 63.70 13.92
C GLY A 113 -16.95 64.41 12.67
N ASN A 114 -16.18 65.32 12.04
CA ASN A 114 -16.56 65.95 10.77
C ASN A 114 -16.16 65.13 9.52
N GLU A 115 -15.14 64.27 9.60
CA GLU A 115 -14.64 63.49 8.44
C GLU A 115 -15.60 62.35 8.04
N GLY A 116 -16.11 61.60 9.03
CA GLY A 116 -17.03 60.48 8.83
C GLY A 116 -18.40 60.91 8.30
N LEU A 117 -18.89 62.08 8.71
CA LEU A 117 -20.17 62.66 8.25
C LEU A 117 -20.10 63.15 6.80
N TYR A 118 -18.95 63.66 6.34
CA TYR A 118 -18.78 64.10 4.95
C TYR A 118 -18.66 62.92 3.98
N ILE A 119 -17.87 61.88 4.31
CA ILE A 119 -17.72 60.69 3.45
C ILE A 119 -19.04 59.90 3.36
N SER A 120 -19.85 59.89 4.41
CA SER A 120 -21.18 59.27 4.41
C SER A 120 -22.22 60.08 3.61
N SER A 121 -22.02 61.37 3.39
CA SER A 121 -22.90 62.25 2.58
C SER A 121 -22.75 62.06 1.05
N LEU A 122 -21.65 61.47 0.59
CA LEU A 122 -21.36 61.25 -0.83
C LEU A 122 -22.07 59.98 -1.33
N VAL A 123 -23.16 60.16 -2.10
CA VAL A 123 -23.92 59.05 -2.69
C VAL A 123 -23.29 58.60 -4.01
N CYS A 124 -22.93 57.33 -4.09
CA CYS A 124 -22.45 56.65 -5.28
C CYS A 124 -23.54 55.70 -5.80
N SER A 125 -23.86 55.75 -7.09
CA SER A 125 -24.68 54.73 -7.74
C SER A 125 -23.81 53.64 -8.35
N ARG A 126 -24.19 52.38 -8.15
CA ARG A 126 -23.55 51.18 -8.70
C ARG A 126 -24.61 50.28 -9.31
N LEU A 127 -24.30 49.70 -10.47
CA LEU A 127 -25.14 48.71 -11.11
C LEU A 127 -24.70 47.31 -10.67
N CYS A 128 -25.59 46.53 -10.05
CA CYS A 128 -25.34 45.14 -9.68
C CYS A 128 -26.52 44.27 -10.12
N ASN A 129 -26.26 43.20 -10.89
CA ASN A 129 -27.28 42.30 -11.42
C ASN A 129 -28.46 43.01 -12.14
N GLY A 130 -28.21 44.17 -12.75
CA GLY A 130 -29.24 44.99 -13.43
C GLY A 130 -30.00 45.97 -12.54
N ILE A 131 -29.74 46.00 -11.22
CA ILE A 131 -30.38 46.90 -10.25
C ILE A 131 -29.40 48.03 -9.88
N GLU A 132 -29.88 49.28 -9.89
CA GLU A 132 -29.12 50.45 -9.44
C GLU A 132 -29.19 50.58 -7.92
N ILE A 133 -28.05 50.45 -7.24
CA ILE A 133 -27.93 50.55 -5.79
C ILE A 133 -27.26 51.88 -5.47
N LYS A 134 -27.89 52.69 -4.63
CA LYS A 134 -27.34 53.94 -4.09
C LYS A 134 -26.68 53.65 -2.75
N LEU A 135 -25.37 53.87 -2.67
CA LEU A 135 -24.54 53.59 -1.49
C LEU A 135 -23.78 54.84 -1.10
N SER A 136 -23.43 55.00 0.17
CA SER A 136 -22.42 56.00 0.54
C SER A 136 -21.07 55.62 -0.09
N LEU A 137 -20.15 56.58 -0.23
CA LEU A 137 -18.84 56.32 -0.82
C LEU A 137 -18.10 55.16 -0.11
N LEU A 138 -18.17 55.13 1.23
CA LEU A 138 -17.59 54.07 2.05
C LEU A 138 -18.22 52.70 1.72
N GLN A 139 -19.56 52.65 1.71
CA GLN A 139 -20.31 51.45 1.38
C GLN A 139 -20.06 50.98 -0.04
N ALA A 140 -19.85 51.89 -1.01
CA ALA A 140 -19.51 51.55 -2.39
C ALA A 140 -18.09 50.96 -2.53
N ILE A 141 -17.14 51.40 -1.69
CA ILE A 141 -15.79 50.84 -1.63
C ILE A 141 -15.83 49.43 -1.02
N PHE A 142 -16.49 49.28 0.13
CA PHE A 142 -16.71 47.98 0.77
C PHE A 142 -17.46 47.01 -0.15
N PHE A 143 -18.50 47.48 -0.83
CA PHE A 143 -19.20 46.70 -1.84
C PHE A 143 -18.24 46.21 -2.95
N SER A 144 -17.37 47.08 -3.47
CA SER A 144 -16.42 46.70 -4.52
C SER A 144 -15.39 45.67 -4.04
N MET A 145 -14.89 45.82 -2.80
CA MET A 145 -13.98 44.85 -2.19
C MET A 145 -14.68 43.52 -1.93
N SER A 146 -15.93 43.54 -1.47
CA SER A 146 -16.72 42.32 -1.25
C SER A 146 -17.04 41.59 -2.55
N VAL A 147 -17.34 42.30 -3.66
CA VAL A 147 -17.50 41.69 -4.99
C VAL A 147 -16.21 41.00 -5.43
N TRP A 148 -15.05 41.63 -5.19
CA TRP A 148 -13.76 41.02 -5.52
C TRP A 148 -13.51 39.78 -4.65
N CYS A 149 -13.71 39.85 -3.33
CA CYS A 149 -13.62 38.70 -2.44
C CYS A 149 -14.55 37.56 -2.89
N ASP A 150 -15.82 37.87 -3.21
CA ASP A 150 -16.77 36.89 -3.76
C ASP A 150 -16.18 36.20 -4.99
N SER A 151 -15.70 36.95 -5.99
CA SER A 151 -15.14 36.37 -7.21
C SER A 151 -13.95 35.42 -6.97
N LYS A 152 -13.11 35.71 -5.96
CA LYS A 152 -11.94 34.88 -5.62
C LYS A 152 -12.32 33.66 -4.80
N LEU A 153 -13.27 33.78 -3.87
CA LEU A 153 -13.70 32.72 -2.98
C LEU A 153 -14.57 31.67 -3.69
N GLN A 154 -15.23 32.01 -4.80
CA GLN A 154 -16.04 31.06 -5.59
C GLN A 154 -15.20 29.92 -6.21
N ASP A 155 -13.90 30.14 -6.42
CA ASP A 155 -12.94 29.15 -6.92
C ASP A 155 -11.55 29.41 -6.32
N TYR A 156 -11.44 29.25 -5.01
CA TYR A 156 -10.20 29.54 -4.29
C TYR A 156 -9.09 28.53 -4.64
N HIS A 157 -9.43 27.29 -5.02
CA HIS A 157 -8.44 26.30 -5.46
C HIS A 157 -7.65 26.77 -6.68
N LEU A 158 -8.30 27.49 -7.61
CA LEU A 158 -7.64 28.07 -8.78
C LEU A 158 -6.83 29.31 -8.40
N HIS A 159 -7.47 30.27 -7.74
CA HIS A 159 -6.91 31.60 -7.50
C HIS A 159 -5.73 31.58 -6.52
N PHE A 160 -5.75 30.70 -5.53
CA PHE A 160 -4.69 30.57 -4.53
C PHE A 160 -3.83 29.33 -4.77
N SER A 161 -3.78 28.86 -6.03
CA SER A 161 -2.99 27.71 -6.45
C SER A 161 -1.48 27.92 -6.22
N GLN A 162 -0.97 29.12 -6.51
CA GLN A 162 0.45 29.47 -6.41
C GLN A 162 0.83 30.16 -5.10
N LYS A 163 -0.11 30.90 -4.49
CA LYS A 163 0.11 31.69 -3.27
C LYS A 163 -0.98 31.41 -2.23
N PRO A 164 -0.89 30.29 -1.51
CA PRO A 164 -1.90 29.90 -0.52
C PRO A 164 -1.96 30.85 0.70
N SER A 165 -0.88 31.58 1.00
CA SER A 165 -0.84 32.58 2.08
C SER A 165 -1.88 33.69 1.91
N ASP A 166 -2.17 34.07 0.67
CA ASP A 166 -3.03 35.21 0.35
C ASP A 166 -4.50 34.89 0.64
N PHE A 167 -4.87 33.61 0.71
CA PHE A 167 -6.21 33.15 1.05
C PHE A 167 -6.65 33.65 2.43
N LYS A 168 -5.77 33.56 3.42
CA LYS A 168 -6.03 34.07 4.78
C LYS A 168 -6.31 35.57 4.75
N GLY A 169 -5.53 36.33 3.99
CA GLY A 169 -5.73 37.77 3.83
C GLY A 169 -7.07 38.12 3.18
N VAL A 170 -7.48 37.37 2.13
CA VAL A 170 -8.78 37.58 1.48
C VAL A 170 -9.94 37.22 2.41
N MET A 171 -9.81 36.17 3.22
CA MET A 171 -10.80 35.82 4.24
C MET A 171 -10.91 36.88 5.34
N THR A 172 -9.78 37.42 5.82
CA THR A 172 -9.79 38.54 6.77
C THR A 172 -10.43 39.78 6.15
N LEU A 173 -10.09 40.14 4.92
CA LEU A 173 -10.71 41.26 4.22
C LEU A 173 -12.22 41.05 4.04
N ALA A 174 -12.66 39.85 3.67
CA ALA A 174 -14.07 39.50 3.56
C ALA A 174 -14.81 39.57 4.90
N SER A 175 -14.12 39.26 6.00
CA SER A 175 -14.67 39.39 7.35
C SER A 175 -14.90 40.84 7.77
N GLU A 176 -13.91 41.71 7.51
CA GLU A 176 -13.97 43.14 7.85
C GLU A 176 -14.98 43.91 6.99
N VAL A 177 -14.97 43.64 5.68
CA VAL A 177 -15.82 44.31 4.70
C VAL A 177 -17.26 43.77 4.72
N GLY A 178 -17.43 42.48 5.05
CA GLY A 178 -18.68 41.75 4.97
C GLY A 178 -18.90 41.04 3.63
N LEU A 179 -19.71 39.98 3.65
CA LEU A 179 -20.09 39.18 2.48
C LEU A 179 -21.36 39.70 1.81
N LEU A 180 -21.41 39.56 0.48
CA LEU A 180 -22.59 39.91 -0.33
C LEU A 180 -23.76 38.93 -0.15
N ILE A 181 -24.69 39.31 0.71
CA ILE A 181 -26.00 38.74 0.97
C ILE A 181 -27.04 38.96 -0.14
N SER A 182 -27.43 38.00 -1.00
CA SER A 182 -28.67 38.17 -1.79
C SER A 182 -29.85 37.60 -0.99
N THR A 183 -30.70 38.48 -0.45
CA THR A 183 -31.91 38.07 0.28
C THR A 183 -33.00 37.58 -0.69
N GLU A 184 -33.94 36.75 -0.24
CA GLU A 184 -35.06 36.22 -1.05
C GLU A 184 -35.94 37.31 -1.70
N CYS A 185 -35.85 38.54 -1.20
CA CYS A 185 -36.53 39.74 -1.72
C CYS A 185 -35.74 40.48 -2.84
N GLY A 186 -34.57 39.98 -3.26
CA GLY A 186 -33.72 40.62 -4.28
C GLY A 186 -32.85 41.78 -3.77
N ASP A 187 -32.97 42.16 -2.49
CA ASP A 187 -32.13 43.16 -1.85
C ASP A 187 -30.72 42.59 -1.57
N ILE A 188 -29.69 43.33 -1.98
CA ILE A 188 -28.28 43.00 -1.73
C ILE A 188 -27.80 43.73 -0.47
N LYS A 189 -27.42 42.97 0.56
CA LYS A 189 -26.88 43.52 1.83
C LYS A 189 -25.47 43.01 2.09
N LEU A 190 -24.63 43.88 2.67
CA LEU A 190 -23.33 43.49 3.23
C LEU A 190 -23.55 43.00 4.65
N ILE A 191 -23.22 41.73 4.89
CA ILE A 191 -23.34 41.10 6.21
C ILE A 191 -21.94 40.82 6.75
N LYS A 192 -21.63 41.34 7.93
CA LYS A 192 -20.35 41.06 8.61
C LYS A 192 -20.24 39.58 8.94
N LEU A 193 -19.01 39.07 8.83
CA LEU A 193 -18.70 37.67 9.04
C LEU A 193 -18.53 37.40 10.53
N ASP A 194 -19.65 37.26 11.24
CA ASP A 194 -19.68 36.82 12.63
C ASP A 194 -19.98 35.32 12.69
N ALA A 195 -19.27 34.58 13.54
CA ALA A 195 -19.38 33.12 13.68
C ALA A 195 -20.79 32.62 14.06
N LEU A 196 -21.69 33.51 14.49
CA LEU A 196 -23.09 33.22 14.83
C LEU A 196 -24.08 33.51 13.69
N ASN A 197 -23.62 34.04 12.56
CA ASN A 197 -24.50 34.42 11.46
C ASN A 197 -24.70 33.28 10.46
N GLU A 198 -25.81 32.58 10.60
CA GLU A 198 -26.21 31.42 9.78
C GLU A 198 -26.28 31.73 8.27
N THR A 199 -26.56 32.97 7.88
CA THR A 199 -26.58 33.36 6.45
C THR A 199 -25.18 33.49 5.87
N ALA A 200 -24.20 33.93 6.67
CA ALA A 200 -22.80 34.00 6.28
C ALA A 200 -22.18 32.60 6.20
N ALA A 201 -22.48 31.74 7.18
CA ALA A 201 -22.06 30.33 7.17
C ALA A 201 -22.54 29.60 5.91
N ARG A 202 -23.84 29.68 5.58
CA ARG A 202 -24.39 29.08 4.34
C ARG A 202 -23.74 29.60 3.06
N LYS A 203 -23.31 30.87 3.03
CA LYS A 203 -22.60 31.42 1.87
C LYS A 203 -21.19 30.84 1.75
N LEU A 204 -20.49 30.67 2.87
CA LEU A 204 -19.17 30.05 2.90
C LEU A 204 -19.24 28.57 2.49
N GLU A 205 -20.24 27.83 2.97
CA GLU A 205 -20.51 26.45 2.52
C GLU A 205 -20.64 26.39 0.99
N LYS A 206 -21.43 27.31 0.41
CA LYS A 206 -21.58 27.40 -1.04
C LYS A 206 -20.29 27.74 -1.80
N TYR A 207 -19.39 28.52 -1.20
CA TYR A 207 -18.08 28.77 -1.81
C TYR A 207 -17.20 27.51 -1.81
N VAL A 208 -17.22 26.76 -0.71
CA VAL A 208 -16.53 25.47 -0.60
C VAL A 208 -17.06 24.51 -1.67
N GLU A 209 -18.38 24.33 -1.75
CA GLU A 209 -19.01 23.49 -2.77
C GLU A 209 -18.57 23.85 -4.19
N ARG A 210 -18.68 25.15 -4.56
CA ARG A 210 -18.34 25.61 -5.91
C ARG A 210 -16.85 25.51 -6.24
N SER A 211 -16.00 25.79 -5.26
CA SER A 211 -14.55 25.69 -5.44
C SER A 211 -14.11 24.24 -5.63
N ILE A 212 -14.70 23.31 -4.86
CA ILE A 212 -14.45 21.87 -4.99
C ILE A 212 -15.02 21.33 -6.31
N GLU A 213 -16.24 21.72 -6.71
CA GLU A 213 -16.81 21.36 -8.02
C GLU A 213 -15.94 21.86 -9.19
N ALA A 214 -15.43 23.10 -9.11
CA ALA A 214 -14.55 23.66 -10.11
C ALA A 214 -13.19 22.94 -10.15
N ALA A 215 -12.63 22.58 -9.00
CA ALA A 215 -11.40 21.79 -8.90
C ALA A 215 -11.59 20.39 -9.48
N TYR A 216 -12.69 19.72 -9.15
CA TYR A 216 -13.08 18.43 -9.73
C TYR A 216 -13.24 18.52 -11.24
N GLY A 217 -13.94 19.53 -11.75
CA GLY A 217 -14.15 19.74 -13.18
C GLY A 217 -12.83 19.88 -13.94
N ARG A 218 -11.90 20.69 -13.41
CA ARG A 218 -10.56 20.82 -13.99
C ARG A 218 -9.79 19.50 -13.99
N ALA A 219 -9.81 18.76 -12.88
CA ALA A 219 -9.16 17.46 -12.81
C ALA A 219 -9.76 16.50 -13.85
N ALA A 220 -11.09 16.40 -13.91
CA ALA A 220 -11.83 15.58 -14.86
C ALA A 220 -11.47 15.88 -16.33
N ASP A 221 -11.31 17.16 -16.69
CA ASP A 221 -11.01 17.57 -18.06
C ASP A 221 -9.56 17.23 -18.48
N THR A 222 -8.61 17.21 -17.52
CA THR A 222 -7.19 16.90 -17.80
C THR A 222 -6.90 15.40 -17.96
N ILE A 223 -7.76 14.54 -17.39
CA ILE A 223 -7.48 13.11 -17.26
C ILE A 223 -7.52 12.35 -18.60
N ASP A 224 -8.33 12.77 -19.57
CA ASP A 224 -8.40 12.12 -20.88
C ASP A 224 -7.08 12.27 -21.68
N LEU A 225 -6.32 13.34 -21.42
CA LEU A 225 -4.98 13.53 -21.97
C LEU A 225 -3.92 12.75 -21.16
N ASP A 226 -4.04 12.79 -19.85
CA ASP A 226 -3.07 12.18 -18.93
C ASP A 226 -3.11 10.65 -18.94
N SER A 227 -4.30 10.06 -19.09
CA SER A 227 -4.50 8.61 -19.20
C SER A 227 -3.70 7.99 -20.36
N LYS A 228 -3.67 8.67 -21.51
CA LYS A 228 -2.90 8.25 -22.69
C LYS A 228 -1.39 8.34 -22.45
N THR A 229 -0.96 9.31 -21.66
CA THR A 229 0.47 9.56 -21.38
C THR A 229 1.00 8.61 -20.31
N LYS A 230 0.21 8.37 -19.25
CA LYS A 230 0.59 7.54 -18.09
C LYS A 230 0.24 6.05 -18.25
N ARG A 231 -0.48 5.66 -19.32
CA ARG A 231 -1.03 4.29 -19.53
C ARG A 231 -1.78 3.77 -18.29
N MET A 232 -2.60 4.61 -17.69
CA MET A 232 -3.44 4.26 -16.55
C MET A 232 -4.89 4.57 -16.86
N HIS A 233 -5.81 3.80 -16.28
CA HIS A 233 -7.23 4.00 -16.47
C HIS A 233 -7.66 5.39 -15.94
N PRO A 234 -8.51 6.15 -16.67
CA PRO A 234 -8.96 7.48 -16.27
C PRO A 234 -9.51 7.57 -14.85
N LEU A 235 -10.27 6.56 -14.39
CA LEU A 235 -10.82 6.56 -13.03
C LEU A 235 -9.75 6.43 -11.94
N ALA A 236 -8.69 5.66 -12.18
CA ALA A 236 -7.59 5.51 -11.22
C ALA A 236 -6.80 6.83 -11.08
N LEU A 237 -6.57 7.52 -12.21
CA LEU A 237 -5.96 8.85 -12.21
C LEU A 237 -6.86 9.88 -11.51
N LEU A 238 -8.17 9.83 -11.79
CA LEU A 238 -9.14 10.69 -11.11
C LEU A 238 -9.07 10.52 -9.61
N ALA A 239 -9.02 9.28 -9.10
CA ALA A 239 -8.94 9.03 -7.67
C ALA A 239 -7.69 9.65 -7.04
N ASN A 240 -6.53 9.49 -7.68
CA ASN A 240 -5.27 10.06 -7.21
C ASN A 240 -5.28 11.60 -7.20
N GLU A 241 -5.83 12.23 -8.23
CA GLU A 241 -5.96 13.70 -8.27
C GLU A 241 -6.95 14.22 -7.21
N LEU A 242 -8.05 13.51 -6.97
CA LEU A 242 -9.01 13.88 -5.93
C LEU A 242 -8.43 13.74 -4.51
N LYS A 243 -7.58 12.74 -4.29
CA LYS A 243 -6.80 12.63 -3.06
C LYS A 243 -5.94 13.87 -2.83
N LEU A 244 -5.21 14.32 -3.85
CA LEU A 244 -4.39 15.54 -3.76
C LEU A 244 -5.22 16.81 -3.52
N ILE A 245 -6.41 16.91 -4.12
CA ILE A 245 -7.35 18.01 -3.87
C ILE A 245 -7.81 18.00 -2.42
N ALA A 246 -8.18 16.83 -1.89
CA ALA A 246 -8.61 16.67 -0.50
C ALA A 246 -7.48 17.00 0.49
N GLU A 247 -6.27 16.50 0.27
CA GLU A 247 -5.10 16.81 1.09
C GLU A 247 -4.81 18.32 1.09
N ARG A 248 -4.93 18.96 -0.06
CA ARG A 248 -4.75 20.41 -0.18
C ARG A 248 -5.81 21.19 0.58
N GLU A 249 -7.07 20.77 0.49
CA GLU A 249 -8.17 21.38 1.24
C GLU A 249 -7.87 21.37 2.74
N PHE A 250 -7.48 20.21 3.29
CA PHE A 250 -7.21 20.04 4.71
C PHE A 250 -5.94 20.72 5.20
N THR A 251 -4.91 20.81 4.36
CA THR A 251 -3.62 21.42 4.75
C THR A 251 -3.60 22.93 4.61
N VAL A 252 -4.33 23.49 3.63
CA VAL A 252 -4.24 24.92 3.28
C VAL A 252 -5.50 25.69 3.64
N PHE A 253 -6.67 25.22 3.23
CA PHE A 253 -7.89 26.02 3.21
C PHE A 253 -8.75 25.80 4.45
N TYR A 254 -8.99 24.54 4.83
CA TYR A 254 -9.76 24.15 6.01
C TYR A 254 -9.26 24.79 7.32
N PRO A 255 -7.94 24.87 7.61
CA PRO A 255 -7.47 25.50 8.84
C PRO A 255 -7.85 26.98 8.98
N VAL A 256 -8.06 27.66 7.84
CA VAL A 256 -8.53 29.05 7.76
C VAL A 256 -10.05 29.09 7.81
N LEU A 257 -10.73 28.28 6.99
CA LEU A 257 -12.19 28.27 6.87
C LEU A 257 -12.91 27.84 8.15
N ARG A 258 -12.33 26.91 8.92
CA ARG A 258 -12.94 26.36 10.16
C ARG A 258 -13.30 27.41 11.21
N HIS A 259 -12.67 28.59 11.18
CA HIS A 259 -12.99 29.70 12.09
C HIS A 259 -14.38 30.29 11.85
N TRP A 260 -14.89 30.21 10.61
CA TRP A 260 -16.17 30.79 10.21
C TRP A 260 -17.17 29.74 9.71
N CYS A 261 -16.69 28.60 9.22
CA CYS A 261 -17.48 27.46 8.78
C CYS A 261 -16.82 26.16 9.26
N PRO A 262 -17.16 25.69 10.48
CA PRO A 262 -16.60 24.45 11.04
C PRO A 262 -16.88 23.22 10.16
N GLY A 263 -18.03 23.18 9.47
CA GLY A 263 -18.42 22.08 8.58
C GLY A 263 -17.72 22.05 7.22
N ALA A 264 -16.87 23.03 6.88
CA ALA A 264 -16.25 23.13 5.55
C ALA A 264 -15.45 21.88 5.15
N GLY A 265 -14.75 21.26 6.10
CA GLY A 265 -13.99 20.04 5.87
C GLY A 265 -14.90 18.85 5.52
N MET A 266 -16.00 18.68 6.26
CA MET A 266 -16.98 17.60 6.01
C MET A 266 -17.64 17.75 4.64
N ILE A 267 -18.10 18.96 4.31
CA ILE A 267 -18.75 19.26 3.03
C ILE A 267 -17.81 18.95 1.86
N SER A 268 -16.54 19.37 1.97
CA SER A 268 -15.52 19.12 0.93
C SER A 268 -15.33 17.62 0.67
N VAL A 269 -15.19 16.82 1.74
CA VAL A 269 -15.01 15.37 1.63
C VAL A 269 -16.25 14.69 1.07
N MET A 270 -17.43 14.98 1.60
CA MET A 270 -18.69 14.40 1.13
C MET A 270 -18.92 14.69 -0.35
N LEU A 271 -18.63 15.91 -0.79
CA LEU A 271 -18.79 16.32 -2.18
C LEU A 271 -17.81 15.60 -3.11
N LEU A 272 -16.51 15.53 -2.75
CA LEU A 272 -15.51 14.76 -3.51
C LEU A 272 -15.89 13.29 -3.63
N HIS A 273 -16.32 12.69 -2.51
CA HIS A 273 -16.78 11.31 -2.45
C HIS A 273 -18.00 11.06 -3.36
N GLN A 274 -19.00 11.95 -3.33
CA GLN A 274 -20.19 11.84 -4.18
C GLN A 274 -19.86 12.00 -5.67
N LEU A 275 -18.99 12.96 -6.02
CA LEU A 275 -18.61 13.22 -7.41
C LEU A 275 -17.82 12.06 -8.02
N TYR A 276 -16.91 11.45 -7.26
CA TYR A 276 -16.21 10.24 -7.70
C TYR A 276 -17.14 9.04 -7.79
N GLY A 277 -17.96 8.81 -6.75
CA GLY A 277 -18.90 7.69 -6.68
C GLY A 277 -19.88 7.64 -7.85
N LYS A 278 -20.34 8.79 -8.36
CA LYS A 278 -21.19 8.86 -9.57
C LYS A 278 -20.52 8.25 -10.82
N ARG A 279 -19.20 8.42 -10.97
CA ARG A 279 -18.42 7.85 -12.09
C ARG A 279 -17.96 6.41 -11.82
N LEU A 280 -17.72 6.05 -10.57
CA LEU A 280 -17.26 4.73 -10.18
C LEU A 280 -18.38 3.66 -10.23
N LYS A 281 -19.60 3.98 -9.80
CA LYS A 281 -20.73 3.02 -9.73
C LYS A 281 -21.00 2.27 -11.04
N PRO A 282 -21.03 2.91 -12.23
CA PRO A 282 -21.18 2.19 -13.50
C PRO A 282 -20.04 1.21 -13.80
N PHE A 283 -18.80 1.58 -13.43
CA PHE A 283 -17.63 0.72 -13.60
C PHE A 283 -17.73 -0.52 -12.72
N LEU A 284 -18.05 -0.37 -11.43
CA LEU A 284 -18.19 -1.49 -10.48
C LEU A 284 -19.23 -2.52 -10.92
N ARG A 285 -20.34 -2.09 -11.52
CA ARG A 285 -21.37 -3.00 -12.06
C ARG A 285 -20.90 -3.83 -13.25
N GLY A 286 -19.87 -3.39 -13.96
CA GLY A 286 -19.30 -4.08 -15.12
C GLY A 286 -18.14 -5.01 -14.78
N VAL A 287 -17.66 -5.02 -13.53
CA VAL A 287 -16.51 -5.84 -13.13
C VAL A 287 -16.94 -7.30 -12.97
N SER A 288 -16.27 -8.19 -13.71
CA SER A 288 -16.50 -9.64 -13.67
C SER A 288 -15.22 -10.47 -13.58
N SER A 289 -14.06 -9.87 -13.84
CA SER A 289 -12.76 -10.55 -13.81
C SER A 289 -11.62 -9.56 -13.56
N LEU A 290 -10.45 -10.07 -13.20
CA LEU A 290 -9.25 -9.27 -12.92
C LEU A 290 -8.57 -8.80 -14.21
N SER A 291 -9.10 -7.74 -14.82
CA SER A 291 -8.47 -7.05 -15.97
C SER A 291 -7.40 -6.03 -15.52
N GLU A 292 -6.59 -5.54 -16.46
CA GLU A 292 -5.60 -4.47 -16.20
C GLU A 292 -6.27 -3.20 -15.66
N ASP A 293 -7.43 -2.84 -16.21
CA ASP A 293 -8.23 -1.70 -15.74
C ASP A 293 -8.69 -1.92 -14.29
N VAL A 294 -9.20 -3.10 -13.96
CA VAL A 294 -9.67 -3.46 -12.61
C VAL A 294 -8.53 -3.42 -11.59
N ARG A 295 -7.34 -3.92 -11.96
CA ARG A 295 -6.13 -3.86 -11.12
C ARG A 295 -5.69 -2.43 -10.81
N SER A 296 -6.01 -1.47 -11.67
CA SER A 296 -5.67 -0.05 -11.42
C SER A 296 -6.77 0.72 -10.69
N VAL A 297 -8.04 0.48 -11.03
CA VAL A 297 -9.17 1.28 -10.55
C VAL A 297 -9.62 0.90 -9.15
N LEU A 298 -9.74 -0.41 -8.85
CA LEU A 298 -10.25 -0.85 -7.54
C LEU A 298 -9.33 -0.43 -6.38
N PRO A 299 -7.99 -0.61 -6.45
CA PRO A 299 -7.11 -0.16 -5.38
C PRO A 299 -7.08 1.36 -5.21
N ALA A 300 -7.09 2.10 -6.32
CA ALA A 300 -7.12 3.56 -6.27
C ALA A 300 -8.44 4.09 -5.67
N ALA A 301 -9.57 3.43 -5.97
CA ALA A 301 -10.87 3.76 -5.39
C ALA A 301 -10.95 3.43 -3.89
N ASP A 302 -10.43 2.27 -3.48
CA ASP A 302 -10.38 1.85 -2.07
C ASP A 302 -9.50 2.79 -1.23
N MET A 303 -8.32 3.14 -1.76
CA MET A 303 -7.42 4.10 -1.12
C MET A 303 -8.05 5.49 -0.97
N LEU A 304 -8.75 5.97 -2.01
CA LEU A 304 -9.46 7.23 -1.93
C LEU A 304 -10.58 7.20 -0.88
N ASP A 305 -11.40 6.14 -0.85
CA ASP A 305 -12.47 5.97 0.14
C ASP A 305 -11.90 5.98 1.56
N TYR A 306 -10.80 5.25 1.78
CA TYR A 306 -10.07 5.24 3.05
C TYR A 306 -9.54 6.63 3.44
N ASP A 307 -8.85 7.33 2.54
CA ASP A 307 -8.28 8.64 2.81
C ASP A 307 -9.35 9.70 3.08
N LEU A 308 -10.43 9.69 2.29
CA LEU A 308 -11.58 10.57 2.50
C LEU A 308 -12.28 10.28 3.83
N THR A 309 -12.51 9.01 4.17
CA THR A 309 -13.07 8.62 5.47
C THR A 309 -12.21 9.13 6.63
N ARG A 310 -10.89 8.97 6.55
CA ARG A 310 -9.96 9.47 7.58
C ARG A 310 -10.06 10.99 7.74
N LEU A 311 -10.12 11.74 6.63
CA LEU A 311 -10.26 13.19 6.65
C LEU A 311 -11.64 13.63 7.20
N TYR A 312 -12.70 12.90 6.87
CA TYR A 312 -14.05 13.15 7.40
C TYR A 312 -14.10 12.98 8.91
N THR A 313 -13.58 11.87 9.44
CA THR A 313 -13.52 11.62 10.90
C THR A 313 -12.71 12.71 11.60
N SER A 314 -11.58 13.12 11.03
CA SER A 314 -10.77 14.23 11.56
C SER A 314 -11.53 15.55 11.62
N ALA A 315 -12.33 15.87 10.60
CA ALA A 315 -13.17 17.07 10.60
C ALA A 315 -14.32 16.98 11.62
N CYS A 316 -14.86 15.77 11.82
CA CYS A 316 -15.94 15.51 12.79
C CYS A 316 -15.48 15.72 14.24
N GLU A 317 -14.35 15.13 14.62
CA GLU A 317 -13.79 15.22 15.97
C GLU A 317 -13.48 16.69 16.37
N GLU A 318 -13.02 17.50 15.41
CA GLU A 318 -12.68 18.91 15.64
C GLU A 318 -13.90 19.84 15.74
N SER A 319 -15.03 19.53 15.08
CA SER A 319 -16.12 20.49 14.90
C SER A 319 -17.01 20.70 16.14
N ARG A 320 -16.93 19.88 17.21
CA ARG A 320 -17.68 19.97 18.50
C ARG A 320 -19.20 20.22 18.43
N LEU A 321 -19.79 20.25 17.24
CA LEU A 321 -21.23 20.30 17.03
C LEU A 321 -21.71 18.87 16.93
N HIS A 322 -22.70 18.51 17.75
CA HIS A 322 -23.49 17.30 17.58
C HIS A 322 -24.28 17.40 16.26
N TYR A 323 -23.60 17.23 15.12
CA TYR A 323 -24.27 16.73 13.93
C TYR A 323 -24.68 15.28 14.25
N PRO A 324 -25.90 14.85 13.90
CA PRO A 324 -26.29 13.47 14.10
C PRO A 324 -25.26 12.59 13.38
N LEU A 325 -24.72 11.59 14.08
CA LEU A 325 -23.83 10.55 13.53
C LEU A 325 -24.46 9.76 12.35
N ASP A 326 -25.68 10.11 11.91
CA ASP A 326 -26.50 9.37 10.95
C ASP A 326 -26.15 9.61 9.46
N GLN A 327 -25.18 10.47 9.14
CA GLN A 327 -24.64 10.59 7.78
C GLN A 327 -23.22 10.03 7.71
N ASP A 328 -23.12 8.71 7.83
CA ASP A 328 -21.91 7.98 7.44
C ASP A 328 -21.67 8.13 5.93
N LEU A 329 -20.38 8.16 5.55
CA LEU A 329 -19.99 8.07 4.15
C LEU A 329 -20.39 6.69 3.61
N ASP A 330 -21.29 6.69 2.61
CA ASP A 330 -21.69 5.48 1.87
C ASP A 330 -20.49 4.89 1.09
N HIS A 331 -19.66 4.07 1.74
CA HIS A 331 -18.49 3.47 1.12
C HIS A 331 -18.78 2.76 -0.20
N TYR A 332 -17.78 2.70 -1.08
CA TYR A 332 -17.95 2.17 -2.43
C TYR A 332 -18.11 0.65 -2.52
N GLN A 333 -18.14 -0.08 -1.39
CA GLN A 333 -18.28 -1.53 -1.31
C GLN A 333 -17.24 -2.30 -2.15
N ILE A 334 -16.02 -1.75 -2.28
CA ILE A 334 -14.94 -2.37 -3.07
C ILE A 334 -14.66 -3.80 -2.58
N GLY A 335 -14.72 -4.03 -1.26
CA GLY A 335 -14.55 -5.35 -0.65
C GLY A 335 -15.56 -6.41 -1.10
N GLU A 336 -16.81 -6.04 -1.39
CA GLU A 336 -17.82 -6.99 -1.87
C GLU A 336 -17.57 -7.38 -3.33
N VAL A 337 -17.18 -6.40 -4.15
CA VAL A 337 -16.86 -6.61 -5.56
C VAL A 337 -15.56 -7.39 -5.73
N SER A 338 -14.53 -7.07 -4.93
CA SER A 338 -13.20 -7.70 -5.03
C SER A 338 -13.18 -9.14 -4.53
N ARG A 339 -14.11 -9.53 -3.64
CA ARG A 339 -14.10 -10.86 -2.99
C ARG A 339 -14.03 -12.02 -3.98
N SER A 340 -14.95 -12.04 -4.94
CA SER A 340 -14.99 -13.09 -5.97
C SER A 340 -13.77 -13.04 -6.88
N ILE A 341 -13.32 -11.84 -7.24
CA ILE A 341 -12.21 -11.61 -8.16
C ILE A 341 -10.88 -12.12 -7.57
N ILE A 342 -10.63 -11.85 -6.29
CA ILE A 342 -9.43 -12.31 -5.60
C ILE A 342 -9.45 -13.84 -5.52
N LEU A 343 -10.60 -14.44 -5.17
CA LEU A 343 -10.72 -15.91 -5.11
C LEU A 343 -10.51 -16.56 -6.49
N ASP A 344 -11.13 -16.03 -7.54
CA ASP A 344 -10.94 -16.54 -8.91
C ASP A 344 -9.48 -16.42 -9.36
N TRP A 345 -8.79 -15.33 -8.97
CA TRP A 345 -7.37 -15.18 -9.22
C TRP A 345 -6.54 -16.21 -8.46
N VAL A 346 -6.81 -16.45 -7.16
CA VAL A 346 -6.09 -17.47 -6.37
C VAL A 346 -6.31 -18.87 -6.96
N ILE A 347 -7.52 -19.19 -7.41
CA ILE A 347 -7.83 -20.46 -8.08
C ILE A 347 -7.03 -20.61 -9.37
N ALA A 348 -6.92 -19.56 -10.19
CA ALA A 348 -6.12 -19.57 -11.40
C ALA A 348 -4.63 -19.77 -11.10
N GLN A 349 -4.11 -19.11 -10.05
CA GLN A 349 -2.72 -19.29 -9.62
C GLN A 349 -2.46 -20.72 -9.10
N HIS A 350 -3.40 -21.30 -8.37
CA HIS A 350 -3.27 -22.66 -7.86
C HIS A 350 -2.99 -23.68 -8.98
N VAL A 351 -3.77 -23.63 -10.05
CA VAL A 351 -3.60 -24.52 -11.21
C VAL A 351 -2.24 -24.31 -11.86
N HIS A 352 -1.85 -23.05 -12.06
CA HIS A 352 -0.58 -22.69 -12.69
C HIS A 352 0.63 -23.19 -11.85
N ILE A 353 0.61 -22.98 -10.54
CA ILE A 353 1.71 -23.39 -9.65
C ILE A 353 1.82 -24.91 -9.58
N LEU A 354 0.71 -25.64 -9.52
CA LEU A 354 0.75 -27.11 -9.51
C LEU A 354 1.29 -27.69 -10.82
N GLU A 355 0.85 -27.16 -11.97
CA GLU A 355 1.38 -27.57 -13.28
C GLU A 355 2.88 -27.26 -13.39
N TRP A 356 3.28 -26.07 -12.95
CA TRP A 356 4.66 -25.64 -12.98
C TRP A 356 5.55 -26.50 -12.08
N THR A 357 5.11 -26.74 -10.83
CA THR A 357 5.75 -27.64 -9.86
C THR A 357 5.91 -29.04 -10.46
N GLY A 358 4.88 -29.51 -11.17
CA GLY A 358 4.94 -30.77 -11.88
C GLY A 358 6.04 -30.81 -12.94
N ARG A 359 6.08 -29.81 -13.83
CA ARG A 359 7.11 -29.71 -14.88
C ARG A 359 8.51 -29.60 -14.31
N ALA A 360 8.72 -28.78 -13.28
CA ALA A 360 10.03 -28.59 -12.66
C ALA A 360 10.58 -29.89 -12.08
N PHE A 361 9.71 -30.66 -11.43
CA PHE A 361 10.05 -31.97 -10.89
C PHE A 361 10.40 -32.98 -12.00
N ASP A 362 9.64 -32.98 -13.10
CA ASP A 362 9.85 -33.95 -14.19
C ASP A 362 11.17 -33.70 -14.96
N HIS A 363 11.79 -32.52 -14.84
CA HIS A 363 13.09 -32.18 -15.43
C HIS A 363 14.25 -32.25 -14.42
N GLU A 364 14.01 -32.75 -13.21
CA GLU A 364 15.02 -32.78 -12.14
C GLU A 364 15.91 -34.03 -12.23
N ASP A 365 17.22 -33.80 -12.31
CA ASP A 365 18.25 -34.86 -12.37
C ASP A 365 18.74 -35.31 -10.98
N TRP A 366 18.44 -34.54 -9.92
CA TRP A 366 18.84 -34.73 -8.53
C TRP A 366 20.34 -34.57 -8.27
N GLU A 367 20.95 -33.61 -8.97
CA GLU A 367 22.30 -33.15 -8.71
C GLU A 367 22.28 -31.92 -7.79
N PRO A 368 23.31 -31.72 -6.94
CA PRO A 368 23.35 -30.55 -6.07
C PRO A 368 23.53 -29.27 -6.90
N LEU A 369 22.79 -28.22 -6.54
CA LEU A 369 22.87 -26.91 -7.21
C LEU A 369 24.30 -26.34 -7.21
N SER A 370 25.05 -26.50 -6.11
CA SER A 370 26.47 -26.20 -6.02
C SER A 370 27.14 -26.92 -4.84
N PHE A 371 28.45 -26.79 -4.69
CA PHE A 371 29.16 -27.33 -3.51
C PHE A 371 28.68 -26.74 -2.17
N GLN A 372 28.21 -25.48 -2.19
CA GLN A 372 27.68 -24.79 -1.01
C GLN A 372 26.16 -25.01 -0.85
N GLN A 373 25.44 -25.20 -1.95
CA GLN A 373 23.99 -25.40 -1.99
C GLN A 373 23.68 -26.82 -2.46
N ARG A 374 23.51 -27.73 -1.49
CA ARG A 374 23.42 -29.17 -1.72
C ARG A 374 21.99 -29.66 -2.01
N GLN A 375 21.04 -28.74 -2.23
CA GLN A 375 19.65 -29.00 -2.61
C GLN A 375 19.46 -29.05 -4.13
N ALA A 376 18.33 -29.60 -4.56
CA ALA A 376 17.89 -29.65 -5.95
C ALA A 376 17.52 -28.26 -6.50
N VAL A 377 17.61 -28.10 -7.82
CA VAL A 377 17.25 -26.83 -8.50
C VAL A 377 15.75 -26.60 -8.49
N SER A 378 14.97 -27.66 -8.72
CA SER A 378 13.51 -27.60 -8.82
C SER A 378 12.85 -26.99 -7.58
N ILE A 379 13.30 -27.30 -6.36
CA ILE A 379 12.69 -26.71 -5.15
C ILE A 379 12.93 -25.20 -5.02
N VAL A 380 14.08 -24.70 -5.45
CA VAL A 380 14.41 -23.27 -5.36
C VAL A 380 13.45 -22.48 -6.24
N GLU A 381 13.14 -23.00 -7.42
CA GLU A 381 12.24 -22.36 -8.36
C GLU A 381 10.77 -22.52 -7.96
N VAL A 382 10.36 -23.65 -7.36
CA VAL A 382 9.02 -23.80 -6.73
C VAL A 382 8.81 -22.73 -5.66
N LEU A 383 9.77 -22.56 -4.74
CA LEU A 383 9.69 -21.55 -3.68
C LEU A 383 9.70 -20.13 -4.25
N ARG A 384 10.52 -19.85 -5.28
CA ARG A 384 10.53 -18.55 -5.98
C ARG A 384 9.16 -18.20 -6.56
N ILE A 385 8.46 -19.17 -7.15
CA ILE A 385 7.14 -18.94 -7.74
C ILE A 385 6.08 -18.77 -6.65
N ILE A 386 6.20 -19.48 -5.53
CA ILE A 386 5.34 -19.27 -4.36
C ILE A 386 5.54 -17.84 -3.83
N GLU A 387 6.78 -17.39 -3.63
CA GLU A 387 7.11 -16.03 -3.20
C GLU A 387 6.57 -14.99 -4.18
N GLU A 388 6.79 -15.17 -5.49
CA GLU A 388 6.25 -14.29 -6.53
C GLU A 388 4.72 -14.23 -6.49
N THR A 389 4.05 -15.34 -6.20
CA THR A 389 2.58 -15.39 -6.07
C THR A 389 2.12 -14.64 -4.82
N VAL A 390 2.83 -14.78 -3.71
CA VAL A 390 2.57 -14.04 -2.46
C VAL A 390 2.71 -12.53 -2.71
N ASP A 391 3.80 -12.12 -3.37
CA ASP A 391 4.05 -10.72 -3.73
C ASP A 391 2.97 -10.17 -4.67
N GLN A 392 2.57 -10.94 -5.68
CA GLN A 392 1.50 -10.54 -6.59
C GLN A 392 0.14 -10.44 -5.88
N PHE A 393 -0.16 -11.37 -4.97
CA PHE A 393 -1.39 -11.37 -4.19
C PHE A 393 -1.51 -10.09 -3.36
N PHE A 394 -0.49 -9.78 -2.55
CA PHE A 394 -0.48 -8.56 -1.73
C PHE A 394 -0.34 -7.29 -2.57
N GLY A 395 0.36 -7.38 -3.72
CA GLY A 395 0.48 -6.31 -4.71
C GLY A 395 -0.83 -5.93 -5.40
N LEU A 396 -1.90 -6.73 -5.28
CA LEU A 396 -3.23 -6.33 -5.75
C LEU A 396 -3.75 -5.08 -5.04
N ASN A 397 -3.29 -4.79 -3.81
CA ASN A 397 -3.73 -3.64 -3.01
C ASN A 397 -5.27 -3.55 -2.90
N LEU A 398 -5.93 -4.71 -2.76
CA LEU A 398 -7.36 -4.83 -2.59
C LEU A 398 -7.70 -5.14 -1.13
N PRO A 399 -8.91 -4.78 -0.67
CA PRO A 399 -9.40 -5.20 0.64
C PRO A 399 -9.50 -6.74 0.68
N MET A 400 -8.77 -7.33 1.62
CA MET A 400 -8.70 -8.77 1.84
C MET A 400 -9.27 -9.15 3.20
N ASP A 401 -9.76 -10.37 3.30
CA ASP A 401 -10.26 -10.97 4.53
C ASP A 401 -9.63 -12.35 4.78
N ILE A 402 -9.98 -12.95 5.92
CA ILE A 402 -9.42 -14.24 6.34
C ILE A 402 -9.65 -15.36 5.32
N THR A 403 -10.73 -15.30 4.53
CA THR A 403 -11.03 -16.33 3.52
C THR A 403 -10.06 -16.27 2.35
N HIS A 404 -9.62 -15.06 1.96
CA HIS A 404 -8.58 -14.89 0.94
C HIS A 404 -7.22 -15.37 1.43
N LEU A 405 -6.88 -15.06 2.70
CA LEU A 405 -5.65 -15.56 3.30
C LEU A 405 -5.64 -17.09 3.39
N GLN A 406 -6.74 -17.69 3.84
CA GLN A 406 -6.89 -19.14 3.90
C GLN A 406 -6.74 -19.77 2.50
N ALA A 407 -7.30 -19.16 1.46
CA ALA A 407 -7.13 -19.64 0.09
C ALA A 407 -5.67 -19.59 -0.36
N LEU A 408 -4.94 -18.49 -0.10
CA LEU A 408 -3.51 -18.39 -0.40
C LEU A 408 -2.69 -19.45 0.34
N LEU A 409 -2.89 -19.60 1.66
CA LEU A 409 -2.21 -20.60 2.47
C LEU A 409 -2.50 -22.02 1.98
N SER A 410 -3.73 -22.27 1.53
CA SER A 410 -4.10 -23.54 0.91
C SER A 410 -3.33 -23.79 -0.39
N VAL A 411 -3.14 -22.78 -1.25
CA VAL A 411 -2.33 -22.92 -2.47
C VAL A 411 -0.89 -23.28 -2.15
N ILE A 412 -0.29 -22.61 -1.16
CA ILE A 412 1.08 -22.89 -0.71
C ILE A 412 1.20 -24.32 -0.19
N PHE A 413 0.27 -24.72 0.68
CA PHE A 413 0.20 -26.09 1.21
C PHE A 413 0.15 -27.13 0.10
N HIS A 414 -0.83 -27.04 -0.80
CA HIS A 414 -1.00 -28.03 -1.86
C HIS A 414 0.19 -28.07 -2.82
N SER A 415 0.85 -26.94 -3.07
CA SER A 415 2.02 -26.88 -3.94
C SER A 415 3.23 -27.60 -3.33
N LEU A 416 3.52 -27.32 -2.05
CA LEU A 416 4.64 -27.95 -1.35
C LEU A 416 4.36 -29.40 -0.99
N ASP A 417 3.14 -29.73 -0.57
CA ASP A 417 2.73 -31.10 -0.28
C ASP A 417 2.78 -31.99 -1.53
N ALA A 418 2.27 -31.50 -2.67
CA ALA A 418 2.37 -32.21 -3.94
C ALA A 418 3.83 -32.46 -4.35
N TYR A 419 4.72 -31.49 -4.11
CA TYR A 419 6.15 -31.66 -4.36
C TYR A 419 6.76 -32.73 -3.45
N VAL A 420 6.55 -32.64 -2.13
CA VAL A 420 7.05 -33.62 -1.14
C VAL A 420 6.53 -35.03 -1.44
N LEU A 421 5.24 -35.16 -1.75
CA LEU A 421 4.61 -36.43 -2.11
C LEU A 421 5.26 -37.05 -3.36
N LYS A 422 5.56 -36.23 -4.38
CA LYS A 422 6.27 -36.69 -5.58
C LYS A 422 7.68 -37.21 -5.25
N VAL A 423 8.42 -36.54 -4.36
CA VAL A 423 9.76 -37.00 -3.91
C VAL A 423 9.65 -38.39 -3.28
N VAL A 424 8.68 -38.59 -2.39
CA VAL A 424 8.47 -39.88 -1.69
C VAL A 424 8.04 -40.98 -2.67
N ASN A 425 7.18 -40.66 -3.65
CA ASN A 425 6.71 -41.62 -4.65
C ASN A 425 7.81 -42.11 -5.62
N GLN A 426 8.95 -41.42 -5.69
CA GLN A 426 10.13 -41.93 -6.40
C GLN A 426 10.84 -43.07 -5.66
N LEU A 427 10.54 -43.35 -4.39
CA LEU A 427 11.11 -44.49 -3.70
C LEU A 427 10.58 -45.83 -4.27
N VAL A 428 11.29 -46.90 -3.95
CA VAL A 428 10.91 -48.28 -4.26
C VAL A 428 10.58 -48.98 -2.94
N GLU A 429 9.71 -49.99 -2.95
CA GLU A 429 9.47 -50.79 -1.75
C GLU A 429 10.78 -51.42 -1.25
N LYS A 430 11.07 -51.27 0.06
CA LYS A 430 12.31 -51.77 0.68
C LYS A 430 12.53 -53.27 0.44
N ASN A 431 11.45 -54.04 0.28
CA ASN A 431 11.47 -55.47 0.00
C ASN A 431 12.34 -55.85 -1.22
N HIS A 432 12.44 -54.97 -2.22
CA HIS A 432 13.26 -55.19 -3.41
C HIS A 432 14.77 -54.98 -3.18
N LEU A 433 15.17 -54.34 -2.08
CA LEU A 433 16.58 -54.16 -1.72
C LEU A 433 17.17 -55.41 -1.07
N PHE A 434 16.36 -56.22 -0.39
CA PHE A 434 16.86 -57.37 0.36
C PHE A 434 17.24 -58.54 -0.57
N PRO A 435 18.37 -59.20 -0.34
CA PRO A 435 18.72 -60.41 -1.06
C PRO A 435 17.74 -61.55 -0.74
N SER A 436 17.47 -62.42 -1.72
CA SER A 436 16.63 -63.60 -1.50
C SER A 436 17.27 -64.55 -0.49
N ALA A 437 16.48 -65.02 0.48
CA ALA A 437 16.94 -66.00 1.44
C ALA A 437 17.44 -67.27 0.72
N PRO A 438 18.64 -67.78 1.04
CA PRO A 438 19.18 -68.99 0.44
C PRO A 438 18.27 -70.19 0.73
N SER A 439 18.14 -71.09 -0.24
CA SER A 439 17.30 -72.27 -0.07
C SER A 439 17.79 -73.13 1.11
N LEU A 440 16.91 -73.36 2.09
CA LEU A 440 17.19 -74.23 3.24
C LEU A 440 17.70 -75.60 2.74
N THR A 441 18.96 -75.90 3.04
CA THR A 441 19.66 -77.10 2.53
C THR A 441 19.99 -78.13 3.63
N ARG A 442 19.45 -77.98 4.84
CA ARG A 442 19.53 -79.02 5.88
C ARG A 442 18.16 -79.54 6.27
N TYR A 443 17.84 -80.75 5.81
CA TYR A 443 16.94 -81.67 6.51
C TYR A 443 17.81 -82.37 7.57
N GLU A 444 17.44 -82.27 8.86
CA GLU A 444 17.75 -83.37 9.76
C GLU A 444 16.91 -84.54 9.27
N GLU A 445 17.55 -85.68 9.01
CA GLU A 445 16.91 -86.88 8.48
C GLU A 445 16.01 -87.51 9.55
N THR A 446 14.84 -86.92 9.79
CA THR A 446 13.73 -87.55 10.49
C THR A 446 12.54 -87.66 9.53
N VAL A 447 12.50 -88.81 8.86
CA VAL A 447 11.33 -89.49 8.27
C VAL A 447 10.11 -88.61 7.96
N ILE A 448 10.13 -87.87 6.84
CA ILE A 448 8.91 -87.41 6.16
C ILE A 448 9.12 -87.55 4.64
N PRO A 449 8.23 -88.24 3.90
CA PRO A 449 8.43 -88.51 2.48
C PRO A 449 8.16 -87.28 1.61
N VAL A 450 9.18 -86.90 0.84
CA VAL A 450 9.15 -86.28 -0.50
C VAL A 450 7.87 -85.52 -0.87
N ILE A 451 7.85 -84.21 -0.57
CA ILE A 451 7.15 -83.24 -1.41
C ILE A 451 8.21 -82.63 -2.32
N LYS A 452 8.06 -82.88 -3.63
CA LYS A 452 8.92 -82.32 -4.68
C LYS A 452 9.10 -80.83 -4.44
N LYS A 453 10.36 -80.40 -4.25
CA LYS A 453 10.80 -79.01 -4.33
C LYS A 453 10.12 -78.35 -5.53
N LYS A 454 9.22 -77.39 -5.28
CA LYS A 454 9.03 -76.32 -6.24
C LYS A 454 10.39 -75.65 -6.38
N LEU A 455 10.93 -75.69 -7.59
CA LEU A 455 12.02 -74.84 -8.04
C LEU A 455 11.75 -73.45 -7.47
N VAL A 456 12.64 -72.95 -6.62
CA VAL A 456 12.63 -71.54 -6.24
C VAL A 456 12.92 -70.82 -7.55
N GLU A 457 11.86 -70.33 -8.20
CA GLU A 457 12.00 -69.27 -9.19
C GLU A 457 12.76 -68.16 -8.47
N CYS A 458 13.99 -67.90 -8.92
CA CYS A 458 14.62 -66.61 -8.66
C CYS A 458 13.56 -65.58 -9.04
N THR A 459 13.05 -64.81 -8.06
CA THR A 459 12.26 -63.64 -8.35
C THR A 459 13.21 -62.68 -9.07
N LEU A 460 13.30 -62.81 -10.39
CA LEU A 460 13.90 -61.80 -11.24
C LEU A 460 13.12 -60.54 -10.91
N LEU A 461 13.80 -59.57 -10.29
CA LEU A 461 13.25 -58.24 -10.13
C LEU A 461 12.79 -57.79 -11.53
N ASP A 462 11.58 -57.24 -11.62
CA ASP A 462 11.10 -56.62 -12.86
C ASP A 462 12.18 -55.64 -13.34
N ASP A 463 12.62 -55.74 -14.60
CA ASP A 463 13.75 -54.98 -15.14
C ASP A 463 13.56 -53.47 -14.88
N LYS A 464 12.31 -53.00 -14.88
CA LYS A 464 11.93 -51.60 -14.54
C LYS A 464 12.23 -51.20 -13.10
N VAL A 465 12.05 -52.09 -12.13
CA VAL A 465 12.34 -51.83 -10.71
C VAL A 465 13.85 -51.79 -10.50
N ASN A 466 14.57 -52.67 -11.18
CA ASN A 466 16.02 -52.70 -11.16
C ASN A 466 16.62 -51.43 -11.76
N ASP A 467 16.13 -50.98 -12.91
CA ASP A 467 16.54 -49.71 -13.54
C ASP A 467 16.31 -48.52 -12.59
N LYS A 468 15.13 -48.44 -11.97
CA LYS A 468 14.81 -47.39 -10.98
C LYS A 468 15.73 -47.43 -9.76
N LEU A 469 16.08 -48.61 -9.26
CA LEU A 469 17.04 -48.77 -8.17
C LEU A 469 18.45 -48.34 -8.58
N THR A 470 18.89 -48.68 -9.79
CA THR A 470 20.22 -48.26 -10.29
C THR A 470 20.31 -46.75 -10.48
N GLU A 471 19.23 -46.10 -10.92
CA GLU A 471 19.17 -44.65 -11.08
C GLU A 471 19.15 -43.92 -9.73
N LEU A 472 18.52 -44.50 -8.71
CA LEU A 472 18.34 -43.91 -7.38
C LEU A 472 19.59 -44.15 -6.50
N THR A 473 20.68 -43.47 -6.87
CA THR A 473 21.96 -43.55 -6.17
C THR A 473 21.91 -42.90 -4.78
N THR A 474 22.85 -43.30 -3.91
CA THR A 474 23.02 -42.71 -2.57
C THR A 474 23.25 -41.20 -2.63
N SER A 475 23.98 -40.70 -3.63
CA SER A 475 24.16 -39.25 -3.84
C SER A 475 22.82 -38.54 -4.12
N LYS A 476 21.99 -39.07 -5.02
CA LYS A 476 20.65 -38.50 -5.31
C LYS A 476 19.73 -38.54 -4.10
N LEU A 477 19.82 -39.58 -3.27
CA LEU A 477 19.11 -39.68 -1.99
C LEU A 477 19.54 -38.57 -1.01
N CYS A 478 20.84 -38.29 -0.91
CA CYS A 478 21.36 -37.17 -0.10
C CYS A 478 20.82 -35.82 -0.61
N VAL A 479 20.80 -35.58 -1.92
CA VAL A 479 20.25 -34.34 -2.49
C VAL A 479 18.75 -34.21 -2.19
N LYS A 480 17.98 -35.30 -2.24
CA LYS A 480 16.56 -35.32 -1.83
C LYS A 480 16.38 -34.97 -0.36
N LEU A 481 17.19 -35.54 0.53
CA LEU A 481 17.17 -35.23 1.96
C LEU A 481 17.51 -33.76 2.23
N ASN A 482 18.57 -33.25 1.60
CA ASN A 482 18.95 -31.84 1.69
C ASN A 482 17.86 -30.91 1.18
N THR A 483 17.17 -31.31 0.10
CA THR A 483 16.04 -30.58 -0.47
C THR A 483 14.89 -30.47 0.52
N LEU A 484 14.53 -31.55 1.20
CA LEU A 484 13.49 -31.52 2.24
C LEU A 484 13.91 -30.67 3.45
N GLN A 485 15.17 -30.75 3.87
CA GLN A 485 15.70 -29.89 4.94
C GLN A 485 15.70 -28.42 4.53
N PHE A 486 15.98 -28.12 3.26
CA PHE A 486 15.91 -26.77 2.72
C PHE A 486 14.48 -26.22 2.76
N ILE A 487 13.46 -27.03 2.42
CA ILE A 487 12.06 -26.65 2.59
C ILE A 487 11.79 -26.26 4.04
N GLN A 488 12.19 -27.07 5.01
CA GLN A 488 11.98 -26.74 6.44
C GLN A 488 12.62 -25.41 6.83
N LYS A 489 13.83 -25.12 6.36
CA LYS A 489 14.54 -23.85 6.63
C LYS A 489 13.84 -22.65 5.99
N GLN A 490 13.26 -22.82 4.79
CA GLN A 490 12.58 -21.73 4.06
C GLN A 490 11.15 -21.48 4.54
N LEU A 491 10.49 -22.47 5.16
CA LEU A 491 9.12 -22.31 5.68
C LEU A 491 9.01 -21.19 6.72
N GLU A 492 10.02 -21.02 7.59
CA GLU A 492 10.02 -19.94 8.60
C GLU A 492 10.09 -18.55 7.95
N VAL A 493 10.99 -18.39 6.97
CA VAL A 493 11.14 -17.13 6.23
C VAL A 493 9.87 -16.79 5.45
N LEU A 494 9.26 -17.79 4.81
CA LEU A 494 8.02 -17.63 4.06
C LEU A 494 6.85 -17.27 4.99
N GLU A 495 6.72 -17.96 6.14
CA GLU A 495 5.69 -17.67 7.13
C GLU A 495 5.81 -16.22 7.63
N ASP A 496 7.00 -15.80 8.04
CA ASP A 496 7.27 -14.44 8.52
C ASP A 496 6.98 -13.40 7.43
N GLY A 497 7.39 -13.66 6.19
CA GLY A 497 7.12 -12.78 5.05
C GLY A 497 5.63 -12.57 4.80
N ILE A 498 4.83 -13.63 4.82
CA ILE A 498 3.38 -13.56 4.62
C ILE A 498 2.70 -12.86 5.80
N ARG A 499 3.11 -13.15 7.05
CA ARG A 499 2.58 -12.48 8.24
C ARG A 499 2.84 -10.97 8.22
N ASN A 500 4.05 -10.58 7.86
CA ASN A 500 4.41 -9.16 7.74
C ASN A 500 3.57 -8.46 6.68
N SER A 501 3.38 -9.08 5.52
CA SER A 501 2.55 -8.54 4.43
C SER A 501 1.08 -8.46 4.81
N TRP A 502 0.55 -9.48 5.50
CA TRP A 502 -0.82 -9.48 6.02
C TRP A 502 -1.08 -8.35 7.02
N ASN A 503 -0.11 -8.07 7.89
CA ASN A 503 -0.19 -6.97 8.86
C ASN A 503 -0.23 -5.59 8.19
N LEU A 504 0.41 -5.42 7.04
CA LEU A 504 0.38 -4.17 6.25
C LEU A 504 -0.96 -3.97 5.53
N VAL A 505 -1.56 -5.03 5.01
CA VAL A 505 -2.86 -4.97 4.32
C VAL A 505 -4.02 -4.79 5.29
N ARG A 506 -3.84 -5.15 6.57
CA ARG A 506 -4.85 -4.95 7.62
C ARG A 506 -5.06 -3.45 7.88
N SER A 507 -6.02 -2.86 7.17
CA SER A 507 -6.43 -1.46 7.30
C SER A 507 -6.73 -1.06 8.76
N PRO A 508 -6.31 0.14 9.20
CA PRO A 508 -6.73 0.73 10.48
C PRO A 508 -8.25 0.94 10.59
N VAL A 509 -8.99 0.96 9.49
CA VAL A 509 -10.47 1.14 9.51
C VAL A 509 -11.19 -0.08 10.10
N ASN A 510 -10.62 -1.29 9.95
CA ASN A 510 -11.13 -2.48 10.67
C ASN A 510 -10.82 -2.46 12.16
N ARG A 511 -9.97 -1.54 12.67
CA ARG A 511 -9.84 -1.31 14.11
C ARG A 511 -11.00 -0.45 14.64
N ARG A 512 -11.46 0.55 13.89
CA ARG A 512 -12.50 1.50 14.36
C ARG A 512 -13.95 1.09 14.10
N LYS A 513 -14.29 0.44 12.98
CA LYS A 513 -15.67 -0.08 12.77
C LYS A 513 -16.06 -1.11 13.83
N VAL A 514 -15.08 -1.89 14.30
CA VAL A 514 -15.27 -2.82 15.42
C VAL A 514 -15.39 -2.05 16.73
N GLU A 515 -14.72 -0.92 16.92
CA GLU A 515 -14.83 -0.09 18.13
C GLU A 515 -16.18 0.65 18.24
N GLU A 516 -16.72 1.20 17.14
CA GLU A 516 -18.00 1.95 17.15
C GLU A 516 -19.26 1.06 17.24
N GLU A 517 -19.25 -0.15 16.66
CA GLU A 517 -20.32 -1.14 16.87
C GLU A 517 -20.20 -1.86 18.24
N SER A 518 -19.09 -1.68 18.97
CA SER A 518 -18.81 -2.43 20.21
C SER A 518 -19.11 -1.70 21.52
N LEU A 519 -19.84 -0.58 21.50
CA LEU A 519 -20.19 0.09 22.76
C LEU A 519 -21.19 -0.70 23.62
N GLU A 520 -21.75 -1.81 23.12
CA GLU A 520 -22.67 -2.69 23.88
C GLU A 520 -22.15 -4.12 24.11
N THR A 521 -20.92 -4.49 23.75
CA THR A 521 -20.39 -5.84 24.05
C THR A 521 -18.91 -5.83 24.39
N LEU A 522 -18.62 -5.48 25.64
CA LEU A 522 -17.28 -5.45 26.23
C LEU A 522 -16.55 -6.81 26.10
N GLU A 523 -15.31 -6.76 25.57
CA GLU A 523 -14.14 -7.61 25.89
C GLU A 523 -13.85 -8.95 25.18
N ARG A 524 -14.56 -9.40 24.11
CA ARG A 524 -14.23 -10.71 23.48
C ARG A 524 -13.83 -10.76 22.00
N ALA A 525 -14.10 -9.74 21.19
CA ALA A 525 -13.99 -9.86 19.72
C ALA A 525 -12.59 -9.65 19.08
N PRO A 526 -11.68 -8.79 19.58
CA PRO A 526 -10.39 -8.57 18.92
C PRO A 526 -9.43 -9.76 19.03
N LEU A 527 -9.55 -10.53 20.11
CA LEU A 527 -8.69 -11.67 20.43
C LEU A 527 -9.01 -12.87 19.53
N THR A 528 -10.29 -13.19 19.31
CA THR A 528 -10.72 -14.36 18.55
C THR A 528 -10.32 -14.32 17.07
N PHE A 529 -10.32 -13.14 16.45
CA PHE A 529 -9.89 -13.00 15.05
C PHE A 529 -8.36 -13.15 14.91
N SER A 530 -7.58 -12.56 15.84
CA SER A 530 -6.12 -12.74 15.83
C SER A 530 -5.75 -14.21 16.08
N GLU A 531 -6.40 -14.84 17.06
CA GLU A 531 -6.26 -16.27 17.35
C GLU A 531 -6.59 -17.13 16.13
N SER A 532 -7.68 -16.82 15.40
CA SER A 532 -8.05 -17.58 14.19
C SER A 532 -7.04 -17.47 13.06
N VAL A 533 -6.38 -16.32 12.91
CA VAL A 533 -5.31 -16.14 11.89
C VAL A 533 -4.07 -16.93 12.32
N ASP A 534 -3.67 -16.82 13.58
CA ASP A 534 -2.52 -17.56 14.10
C ASP A 534 -2.73 -19.07 14.03
N GLU A 535 -3.95 -19.56 14.32
CA GLU A 535 -4.35 -20.95 14.14
C GLU A 535 -4.27 -21.40 12.66
N LEU A 536 -4.67 -20.56 11.70
CA LEU A 536 -4.58 -20.88 10.27
C LEU A 536 -3.13 -21.04 9.80
N PHE A 537 -2.26 -20.12 10.18
CA PHE A 537 -0.83 -20.23 9.88
C PHE A 537 -0.23 -21.46 10.55
N ALA A 538 -0.48 -21.66 11.85
CA ALA A 538 0.02 -22.80 12.58
C ALA A 538 -0.46 -24.12 11.94
N ALA A 539 -1.76 -24.25 11.63
CA ALA A 539 -2.31 -25.43 10.98
C ALA A 539 -1.63 -25.72 9.64
N THR A 540 -1.47 -24.70 8.79
CA THR A 540 -0.89 -24.85 7.45
C THR A 540 0.59 -25.23 7.52
N PHE A 541 1.41 -24.43 8.20
CA PHE A 541 2.86 -24.63 8.22
C PHE A 541 3.29 -25.84 9.06
N ASN A 542 2.56 -26.16 10.13
CA ASN A 542 2.80 -27.40 10.87
C ASN A 542 2.49 -28.63 10.01
N CYS A 543 1.40 -28.65 9.23
CA CYS A 543 1.11 -29.77 8.32
C CYS A 543 2.22 -29.99 7.28
N ILE A 544 2.77 -28.91 6.69
CA ILE A 544 3.89 -29.02 5.74
C ILE A 544 5.15 -29.53 6.45
N ARG A 545 5.43 -29.03 7.67
CA ARG A 545 6.58 -29.46 8.47
C ARG A 545 6.48 -30.94 8.83
N ASP A 546 5.30 -31.41 9.24
CA ASP A 546 5.03 -32.80 9.57
C ASP A 546 5.20 -33.69 8.34
N SER A 547 4.62 -33.30 7.20
CA SER A 547 4.73 -34.04 5.93
C SER A 547 6.18 -34.13 5.45
N THR A 548 6.94 -33.04 5.60
CA THR A 548 8.37 -33.00 5.26
C THR A 548 9.20 -33.85 6.21
N THR A 549 8.89 -33.85 7.52
CA THR A 549 9.58 -34.67 8.53
C THR A 549 9.34 -36.16 8.31
N ASP A 550 8.09 -36.55 8.00
CA ASP A 550 7.74 -37.92 7.63
C ASP A 550 8.47 -38.35 6.33
N ALA A 551 8.54 -37.49 5.33
CA ALA A 551 9.29 -37.74 4.11
C ALA A 551 10.80 -37.91 4.37
N ILE A 552 11.41 -37.05 5.20
CA ILE A 552 12.82 -37.17 5.62
C ILE A 552 13.04 -38.53 6.29
N SER A 553 12.18 -38.92 7.23
CA SER A 553 12.27 -40.22 7.92
C SER A 553 12.21 -41.39 6.93
N LYS A 554 11.24 -41.40 6.02
CA LYS A 554 11.07 -42.46 5.00
C LYS A 554 12.28 -42.58 4.07
N ILE A 555 12.78 -41.45 3.57
CA ILE A 555 13.95 -41.43 2.67
C ILE A 555 15.22 -41.82 3.44
N CYS A 556 15.37 -41.36 4.68
CA CYS A 556 16.50 -41.71 5.53
C CYS A 556 16.54 -43.22 5.81
N ASP A 557 15.42 -43.81 6.21
CA ASP A 557 15.35 -45.25 6.45
C ASP A 557 15.60 -46.06 5.17
N PHE A 558 15.11 -45.58 4.02
CA PHE A 558 15.41 -46.20 2.73
C PHE A 558 16.89 -46.08 2.36
N THR A 559 17.53 -44.94 2.65
CA THR A 559 18.95 -44.70 2.39
C THR A 559 19.84 -45.67 3.17
N GLY A 560 19.56 -45.89 4.46
CA GLY A 560 20.29 -46.88 5.26
C GLY A 560 20.17 -48.29 4.67
N ALA A 561 18.95 -48.71 4.33
CA ALA A 561 18.71 -50.00 3.69
C ALA A 561 19.40 -50.13 2.32
N ARG A 562 19.37 -49.07 1.50
CA ARG A 562 20.02 -49.01 0.19
C ARG A 562 21.54 -49.19 0.33
N VAL A 563 22.17 -48.44 1.22
CA VAL A 563 23.62 -48.50 1.45
C VAL A 563 24.06 -49.91 1.82
N VAL A 564 23.39 -50.54 2.80
CA VAL A 564 23.83 -51.84 3.33
C VAL A 564 23.44 -53.00 2.42
N PHE A 565 22.18 -53.04 1.98
CA PHE A 565 21.62 -54.18 1.24
C PHE A 565 21.81 -54.10 -0.27
N TRP A 566 22.28 -52.98 -0.80
CA TRP A 566 22.60 -52.83 -2.21
C TRP A 566 24.05 -52.42 -2.47
N ASP A 567 24.47 -51.24 -2.00
CA ASP A 567 25.79 -50.69 -2.35
C ASP A 567 26.92 -51.52 -1.72
N LEU A 568 26.74 -51.93 -0.45
CA LEU A 568 27.67 -52.77 0.29
C LEU A 568 27.30 -54.27 0.21
N ARG A 569 26.37 -54.68 -0.65
CA ARG A 569 25.90 -56.08 -0.71
C ARG A 569 27.06 -57.06 -0.90
N ASP A 570 27.92 -56.79 -1.87
CA ASP A 570 29.03 -57.69 -2.21
C ASP A 570 30.21 -57.59 -1.23
N SER A 571 30.45 -56.41 -0.65
CA SER A 571 31.57 -56.16 0.29
C SER A 571 31.24 -56.56 1.72
N PHE A 572 29.99 -56.37 2.15
CA PHE A 572 29.51 -56.66 3.49
C PHE A 572 28.71 -57.96 3.52
N LEU A 573 27.52 -57.99 2.91
CA LEU A 573 26.57 -59.11 3.10
C LEU A 573 27.05 -60.44 2.52
N PHE A 574 27.85 -60.46 1.44
CA PHE A 574 28.32 -61.70 0.82
C PHE A 574 29.75 -62.10 1.18
N ARG A 575 30.50 -61.26 1.93
CA ARG A 575 31.87 -61.57 2.37
C ARG A 575 31.94 -61.93 3.84
N LEU A 576 31.21 -61.24 4.71
CA LEU A 576 31.28 -61.48 6.15
C LEU A 576 31.05 -62.97 6.47
N TYR A 577 31.97 -63.58 7.22
CA TYR A 577 31.99 -64.99 7.63
C TYR A 577 31.89 -66.05 6.52
N ARG A 578 32.13 -65.69 5.26
CA ARG A 578 32.05 -66.64 4.16
C ARG A 578 33.22 -67.62 4.23
N GLY A 579 32.92 -68.92 4.33
CA GLY A 579 33.89 -70.00 4.46
C GLY A 579 34.21 -70.33 5.92
N ASN A 580 34.70 -69.37 6.69
CA ASN A 580 34.90 -69.46 8.14
C ASN A 580 34.88 -68.05 8.79
N VAL A 581 34.76 -67.99 10.11
CA VAL A 581 34.70 -66.73 10.86
C VAL A 581 36.07 -66.05 10.92
N ASP A 582 37.13 -66.78 11.26
CA ASP A 582 38.49 -66.27 11.44
C ASP A 582 39.07 -65.57 10.18
N GLY A 583 38.76 -66.07 8.98
CA GLY A 583 39.27 -65.55 7.72
C GLY A 583 38.41 -64.47 7.05
N ALA A 584 37.21 -64.20 7.55
CA ALA A 584 36.27 -63.27 6.94
C ALA A 584 35.61 -62.37 8.00
N ARG A 585 36.46 -61.71 8.79
CA ARG A 585 36.12 -60.84 9.91
C ARG A 585 35.63 -59.46 9.48
N LEU A 586 34.90 -58.79 10.38
CA LEU A 586 34.40 -57.44 10.15
C LEU A 586 35.50 -56.40 9.90
N ASP A 587 36.69 -56.56 10.50
CA ASP A 587 37.86 -55.69 10.30
C ASP A 587 38.20 -55.46 8.83
N SER A 588 38.01 -56.48 7.99
CA SER A 588 38.28 -56.40 6.54
C SER A 588 37.24 -55.58 5.78
N ILE A 589 36.09 -55.29 6.39
CA ILE A 589 34.94 -54.63 5.77
C ILE A 589 34.76 -53.19 6.27
N LEU A 590 35.21 -52.88 7.50
CA LEU A 590 35.13 -51.53 8.07
C LEU A 590 35.59 -50.41 7.12
N PRO A 591 36.71 -50.53 6.38
CA PRO A 591 37.13 -49.47 5.44
C PRO A 591 36.11 -49.18 4.33
N HIS A 592 35.28 -50.16 3.97
CA HIS A 592 34.20 -49.95 2.99
C HIS A 592 33.01 -49.20 3.60
N ILE A 593 32.71 -49.44 4.88
CA ILE A 593 31.67 -48.71 5.61
C ILE A 593 32.13 -47.26 5.81
N ASP A 594 33.37 -47.05 6.26
CA ASP A 594 33.97 -45.72 6.47
C ASP A 594 33.96 -44.89 5.19
N ALA A 595 34.36 -45.48 4.06
CA ALA A 595 34.37 -44.77 2.76
C ALA A 595 32.97 -44.30 2.33
N VAL A 596 31.92 -45.07 2.63
CA VAL A 596 30.54 -44.68 2.32
C VAL A 596 30.04 -43.61 3.28
N LEU A 597 30.34 -43.73 4.57
CA LEU A 597 30.01 -42.72 5.58
C LEU A 597 30.68 -41.38 5.25
N ASP A 598 31.98 -41.38 4.91
CA ASP A 598 32.71 -40.18 4.49
C ASP A 598 32.08 -39.54 3.25
N HIS A 599 31.70 -40.35 2.27
CA HIS A 599 31.03 -39.87 1.07
C HIS A 599 29.67 -39.21 1.38
N ILE A 600 28.84 -39.85 2.21
CA ILE A 600 27.52 -39.33 2.59
C ILE A 600 27.64 -38.07 3.44
N CYS A 601 28.54 -38.05 4.43
CA CYS A 601 28.78 -36.89 5.29
C CYS A 601 29.26 -35.66 4.49
N GLY A 602 30.02 -35.89 3.41
CA GLY A 602 30.42 -34.83 2.48
C GLY A 602 29.25 -34.24 1.66
N LEU A 603 28.19 -35.01 1.44
CA LEU A 603 27.04 -34.61 0.61
C LEU A 603 25.84 -34.10 1.42
N ILE A 604 25.64 -34.55 2.66
CA ILE A 604 24.43 -34.26 3.41
C ILE A 604 24.55 -33.01 4.30
N ASP A 605 23.43 -32.31 4.53
CA ASP A 605 23.33 -31.22 5.48
C ASP A 605 23.69 -31.68 6.90
N GLU A 606 24.39 -30.81 7.64
CA GLU A 606 24.86 -31.06 9.00
C GLU A 606 23.74 -31.55 9.93
N THR A 607 22.53 -30.99 9.80
CA THR A 607 21.41 -31.31 10.69
C THR A 607 20.83 -32.71 10.47
N LEU A 608 21.14 -33.34 9.33
CA LEU A 608 20.64 -34.66 8.97
C LEU A 608 21.68 -35.78 9.13
N ARG A 609 22.94 -35.43 9.42
CA ARG A 609 24.05 -36.41 9.51
C ARG A 609 23.75 -37.51 10.50
N ASP A 610 23.45 -37.15 11.75
CA ASP A 610 23.19 -38.12 12.81
C ASP A 610 22.02 -39.04 12.47
N LEU A 611 20.99 -38.50 11.83
CA LEU A 611 19.82 -39.26 11.43
C LEU A 611 20.17 -40.32 10.37
N VAL A 612 20.95 -39.95 9.35
CA VAL A 612 21.36 -40.86 8.28
C VAL A 612 22.39 -41.88 8.76
N VAL A 613 23.37 -41.45 9.57
CA VAL A 613 24.35 -42.36 10.19
C VAL A 613 23.63 -43.39 11.07
N LEU A 614 22.66 -42.97 11.88
CA LEU A 614 21.86 -43.88 12.70
C LEU A 614 21.06 -44.87 11.86
N SER A 615 20.50 -44.43 10.73
CA SER A 615 19.79 -45.30 9.78
C SER A 615 20.73 -46.35 9.18
N ILE A 616 21.95 -45.96 8.77
CA ILE A 616 22.96 -46.87 8.24
C ILE A 616 23.43 -47.86 9.32
N CYS A 617 23.67 -47.39 10.54
CA CYS A 617 24.00 -48.24 11.69
C CYS A 617 22.91 -49.29 11.94
N ARG A 618 21.63 -48.87 11.98
CA ARG A 618 20.50 -49.80 12.12
C ARG A 618 20.46 -50.83 11.00
N ALA A 619 20.58 -50.38 9.74
CA ALA A 619 20.61 -51.28 8.59
C ALA A 619 21.83 -52.22 8.62
N SER A 620 22.97 -51.78 9.16
CA SER A 620 24.18 -52.60 9.31
C SER A 620 23.99 -53.70 10.34
N LEU A 621 23.32 -53.41 11.45
CA LEU A 621 22.91 -54.42 12.44
C LEU A 621 21.89 -55.41 11.85
N GLU A 622 20.91 -54.94 11.08
CA GLU A 622 19.98 -55.81 10.35
C GLU A 622 20.73 -56.71 9.34
N GLY A 623 21.71 -56.15 8.62
CA GLY A 623 22.56 -56.89 7.71
C GLY A 623 23.43 -57.93 8.42
N PHE A 624 23.97 -57.59 9.60
CA PHE A 624 24.72 -58.52 10.45
C PHE A 624 23.82 -59.69 10.88
N VAL A 625 22.60 -59.41 11.35
CA VAL A 625 21.62 -60.45 11.70
C VAL A 625 21.28 -61.32 10.49
N TRP A 626 21.08 -60.73 9.31
CA TRP A 626 20.84 -61.46 8.08
C TRP A 626 22.00 -62.40 7.73
N VAL A 627 23.25 -61.96 7.90
CA VAL A 627 24.44 -62.80 7.68
C VAL A 627 24.45 -64.03 8.60
N LEU A 628 24.01 -63.87 9.85
CA LEU A 628 23.97 -64.95 10.84
C LEU A 628 22.85 -65.95 10.60
N LEU A 629 21.65 -65.46 10.30
CA LEU A 629 20.44 -66.28 10.23
C LEU A 629 20.15 -66.78 8.81
N ASP A 630 20.36 -65.92 7.82
CA ASP A 630 19.96 -66.12 6.42
C ASP A 630 21.17 -66.12 5.47
N GLY A 631 22.38 -66.27 5.99
CA GLY A 631 23.62 -66.18 5.22
C GLY A 631 23.96 -67.35 4.31
N GLY A 632 23.16 -68.41 4.35
CA GLY A 632 23.28 -69.58 3.48
C GLY A 632 24.37 -70.60 3.88
N PRO A 633 24.51 -71.69 3.11
CA PRO A 633 25.31 -72.85 3.49
C PRO A 633 26.83 -72.61 3.45
N SER A 634 27.27 -71.47 2.91
CA SER A 634 28.68 -71.07 2.89
C SER A 634 29.19 -70.55 4.24
N ARG A 635 28.34 -70.50 5.26
CA ARG A 635 28.65 -70.05 6.62
C ARG A 635 28.31 -71.18 7.58
N ALA A 636 29.29 -71.65 8.32
CA ALA A 636 29.11 -72.66 9.35
C ALA A 636 29.76 -72.15 10.63
N PHE A 637 28.97 -72.07 11.70
CA PHE A 637 29.39 -71.53 12.99
C PHE A 637 29.59 -72.65 14.01
N SER A 638 30.54 -72.44 14.91
CA SER A 638 30.90 -73.31 16.02
C SER A 638 31.02 -72.50 17.32
N ASP A 639 31.00 -73.16 18.48
CA ASP A 639 31.07 -72.47 19.78
C ASP A 639 32.37 -71.67 19.95
N SER A 640 33.47 -72.05 19.28
CA SER A 640 34.73 -71.30 19.29
C SER A 640 34.64 -69.95 18.56
N ASP A 641 33.68 -69.78 17.65
CA ASP A 641 33.53 -68.56 16.86
C ASP A 641 32.84 -67.43 17.64
N ILE A 642 32.13 -67.75 18.73
CA ILE A 642 31.32 -66.80 19.51
C ILE A 642 32.14 -65.58 19.95
N ILE A 643 33.37 -65.80 20.46
CA ILE A 643 34.24 -64.72 20.94
C ILE A 643 34.59 -63.76 19.80
N MET A 644 34.93 -64.30 18.62
CA MET A 644 35.27 -63.49 17.45
C MET A 644 34.06 -62.70 16.94
N MET A 645 32.86 -63.28 17.02
CA MET A 645 31.63 -62.63 16.60
C MET A 645 31.16 -61.56 17.58
N GLU A 646 31.41 -61.74 18.88
CA GLU A 646 31.20 -60.71 19.91
C GLU A 646 32.16 -59.53 19.73
N ASP A 647 33.43 -59.81 19.43
CA ASP A 647 34.42 -58.77 19.11
C ASP A 647 33.99 -57.97 17.87
N ASP A 648 33.57 -58.63 16.80
CA ASP A 648 33.10 -57.99 15.57
C ASP A 648 31.83 -57.14 15.81
N LEU A 649 30.90 -57.63 16.64
CA LEU A 649 29.72 -56.84 17.03
C LEU A 649 30.10 -55.59 17.84
N ASN A 650 31.12 -55.68 18.69
CA ASN A 650 31.63 -54.53 19.44
C ASN A 650 32.36 -53.54 18.52
N MET A 651 33.10 -54.01 17.52
CA MET A 651 33.73 -53.16 16.51
C MET A 651 32.69 -52.36 15.73
N LEU A 652 31.58 -52.99 15.30
CA LEU A 652 30.49 -52.30 14.63
C LEU A 652 29.92 -51.17 15.51
N LYS A 653 29.64 -51.47 16.79
CA LYS A 653 29.15 -50.48 17.77
C LYS A 653 30.14 -49.33 18.02
N VAL A 654 31.44 -49.62 18.09
CA VAL A 654 32.48 -48.61 18.36
C VAL A 654 32.75 -47.76 17.12
N SER A 655 32.68 -48.31 15.91
CA SER A 655 32.75 -47.56 14.65
C SER A 655 31.57 -46.60 14.51
N ASP A 656 30.38 -47.05 14.89
CA ASP A 656 29.17 -46.23 14.89
C ASP A 656 29.22 -45.13 15.98
N GLN A 657 29.81 -45.40 17.14
CA GLN A 657 30.00 -44.39 18.20
C GLN A 657 31.13 -43.40 17.93
N LEU A 658 32.22 -43.83 17.28
CA LEU A 658 33.34 -42.95 16.92
C LEU A 658 32.99 -42.03 15.75
N SER A 659 32.18 -42.48 14.78
CA SER A 659 31.68 -41.61 13.70
C SER A 659 30.69 -40.55 14.22
N LEU A 660 29.91 -40.87 15.26
CA LEU A 660 29.05 -39.90 15.99
C LEU A 660 29.85 -38.92 16.87
N LEU A 661 31.02 -39.30 17.38
CA LEU A 661 31.84 -38.48 18.28
C LEU A 661 32.99 -37.72 17.60
N ALA A 662 33.46 -38.15 16.43
CA ALA A 662 34.60 -37.54 15.73
C ALA A 662 34.28 -36.21 15.03
N ASN A 663 33.01 -35.77 15.04
CA ASN A 663 32.55 -34.54 14.39
C ASN A 663 31.91 -33.52 15.34
N GLN A 664 32.25 -33.55 16.63
CA GLN A 664 32.06 -32.41 17.54
C GLN A 664 33.26 -31.47 17.55
#